data_AF-K5Z064-F1
#
_entry.id   AF-K5Z064-F1
#
_cell.length_a   1.000
_cell.length_b   1.000
_cell.length_c   1.000
_cell.angle_alpha   90.00
_cell.angle_beta   90.00
_cell.angle_gamma   90.00
#
_symmetry.space_group_name_H-M   'P 1'
#
loop_
_entity.id
_entity.type
_entity.pdbx_description
1 polymer ?
#
loop_
_entity_poly.entity_id
_entity_poly.type
_entity_poly.pdbx_seq_one_letter_code
_entity_poly.pdbx_strand_id
1 'polypeptide(L)'
;MIQNTIPFQPSRFASLRATTPVPVSWETIVNELTGPFHKAQTELYRQTIARLHQAEQDNDNLLLPKLKAEKEQIKQAQPAFIASVSLTGGRTSAHVTGYSGFIMVDVDDIPSGQFAETLAQVKTDPHTFLAHTTISGTGIRVFARMEGTITKGNFFLAWQAVNEYYAGLSGIGYDFKCKNPTRMSVICHDPDTLYRPDALCFPLPDEQTGKQTSKVEKRGRKPSVSRAALTVRRLVEQEGIAYEAHSHNDYICRCLYWMNRFGIPEKEATAWALDTFADYDAASVRSTAKSCYALTAEHATQKLRKFEQTVAGGTTRARGCASVEEMERFIDGYMEIRRNRLTQQAEIRLQGSSEWQRMTDTIENSLWRAMQKEGINADLSRLHTLLTSDFVPEYHPLTDYLNTLPPWDGTSDPIGKLAAMVHTTDNSPEKFASYFRRWLVGMLAGALDERTVNHVIFVLIGRQGSYKTSFMQNLLPPCLRRYFTTKTNSQRLGKDDLLTLSEFLLVNFEEIDTMRPTELNQLKAMTTALYIDERLPYGRNKVRLPHVASFCATGNNPLFLTDDTGNRRWLVFEVADIDSPWEHPIDHDAVYAQAKALLDSGFRYWFQGEEIDELNRRNRRFETPNPARELILAFYRKPYGLEKGRYITASQIVARFGNSIRLTTGQVGRIMKELGFENLHTRNGNFWLVAERTTDEITTILPEPQEEEKNGG
;
A
#
# COMPACT_ATOMS: atom_id res chain seq x y z
N MET A 1 -38.94 -26.00 -39.55
CA MET A 1 -37.77 -25.89 -38.66
C MET A 1 -37.66 -24.44 -38.23
N ILE A 2 -38.20 -24.10 -37.06
CA ILE A 2 -38.13 -22.74 -36.51
C ILE A 2 -36.76 -22.64 -35.85
N GLN A 3 -35.87 -21.80 -36.39
CA GLN A 3 -34.61 -21.46 -35.72
C GLN A 3 -34.95 -20.88 -34.34
N ASN A 4 -34.62 -21.61 -33.28
CA ASN A 4 -34.58 -21.08 -31.92
C ASN A 4 -33.52 -19.98 -31.86
N THR A 5 -33.89 -18.78 -32.28
CA THR A 5 -33.04 -17.59 -32.18
C THR A 5 -32.99 -17.20 -30.71
N ILE A 6 -31.80 -17.26 -30.13
CA ILE A 6 -31.56 -16.81 -28.76
C ILE A 6 -31.62 -15.28 -28.80
N PRO A 7 -32.62 -14.64 -28.17
CA PRO A 7 -32.88 -13.22 -28.37
C PRO A 7 -31.84 -12.29 -27.72
N PHE A 8 -30.99 -12.82 -26.83
CA PHE A 8 -29.97 -12.05 -26.13
C PHE A 8 -28.66 -11.93 -26.92
N GLN A 9 -28.17 -10.69 -27.03
CA GLN A 9 -26.89 -10.36 -27.65
C GLN A 9 -25.87 -9.94 -26.57
N PRO A 10 -24.80 -10.72 -26.34
CA PRO A 10 -23.73 -10.33 -25.43
C PRO A 10 -23.11 -8.98 -25.78
N SER A 11 -22.68 -8.24 -24.76
CA SER A 11 -21.98 -6.98 -24.95
C SER A 11 -20.49 -7.23 -25.20
N ARG A 12 -20.04 -7.06 -26.44
CA ARG A 12 -18.62 -7.16 -26.85
C ARG A 12 -17.91 -5.83 -26.66
N PHE A 13 -16.64 -5.90 -26.29
CA PHE A 13 -15.73 -4.78 -26.11
C PHE A 13 -14.48 -4.99 -26.95
N ALA A 14 -13.95 -3.91 -27.51
CA ALA A 14 -12.75 -3.95 -28.34
C ALA A 14 -11.49 -4.41 -27.57
N SER A 15 -11.46 -4.17 -26.26
CA SER A 15 -10.42 -4.67 -25.36
C SER A 15 -10.93 -4.78 -23.91
N LEU A 16 -10.19 -5.42 -23.01
CA LEU A 16 -10.49 -5.41 -21.57
C LEU A 16 -10.49 -3.99 -20.95
N ARG A 17 -9.83 -3.02 -21.60
CA ARG A 17 -9.82 -1.61 -21.16
C ARG A 17 -10.97 -0.79 -21.74
N ALA A 18 -11.60 -1.25 -22.81
CA ALA A 18 -12.67 -0.51 -23.46
C ALA A 18 -13.90 -0.38 -22.54
N THR A 19 -14.60 0.74 -22.67
CA THR A 19 -15.80 1.07 -21.88
C THR A 19 -17.08 1.01 -22.68
N THR A 20 -16.98 1.03 -24.02
CA THR A 20 -18.12 1.08 -24.92
C THR A 20 -18.55 -0.34 -25.34
N PRO A 21 -19.74 -0.81 -24.94
CA PRO A 21 -20.26 -2.10 -25.37
C PRO A 21 -20.82 -2.03 -26.79
N VAL A 22 -20.62 -3.10 -27.56
CA VAL A 22 -21.27 -3.35 -28.84
C VAL A 22 -22.03 -4.67 -28.72
N PRO A 23 -23.37 -4.68 -28.84
CA PRO A 23 -24.13 -5.93 -28.80
C PRO A 23 -23.82 -6.75 -30.05
N VAL A 24 -23.47 -8.03 -29.87
CA VAL A 24 -23.18 -8.97 -30.96
C VAL A 24 -23.88 -10.30 -30.72
N SER A 25 -24.04 -11.12 -31.76
CA SER A 25 -24.63 -12.45 -31.59
C SER A 25 -23.64 -13.45 -30.97
N TRP A 26 -24.14 -14.53 -30.38
CA TRP A 26 -23.29 -15.61 -29.89
C TRP A 26 -22.48 -16.27 -31.00
N GLU A 27 -23.02 -16.40 -32.21
CA GLU A 27 -22.32 -16.91 -33.39
C GLU A 27 -21.12 -16.04 -33.74
N THR A 28 -21.23 -14.71 -33.58
CA THR A 28 -20.09 -13.81 -33.80
C THR A 28 -18.99 -14.05 -32.77
N ILE A 29 -19.34 -14.22 -31.49
CA ILE A 29 -18.38 -14.57 -30.44
C ILE A 29 -17.71 -15.91 -30.73
N VAL A 30 -18.49 -16.94 -31.10
CA VAL A 30 -17.98 -18.28 -31.44
C VAL A 30 -17.06 -18.24 -32.66
N ASN A 31 -17.39 -17.45 -33.68
CA ASN A 31 -16.53 -17.26 -34.85
C ASN A 31 -15.22 -16.56 -34.50
N GLU A 32 -15.23 -15.63 -33.55
CA GLU A 32 -13.98 -15.02 -33.05
C GLU A 32 -13.14 -15.98 -32.21
N LEU A 33 -13.79 -16.84 -31.41
CA LEU A 33 -13.10 -17.85 -30.59
C LEU A 33 -12.47 -18.94 -31.48
N THR A 34 -13.23 -19.51 -32.41
CA THR A 34 -12.78 -20.61 -33.28
C THR A 34 -11.94 -20.14 -34.48
N GLY A 35 -12.16 -18.92 -34.94
CA GLY A 35 -11.48 -18.35 -36.10
C GLY A 35 -10.05 -17.90 -35.81
N PRO A 36 -9.23 -17.65 -36.86
CA PRO A 36 -7.81 -17.35 -36.71
C PRO A 36 -7.50 -15.94 -36.20
N PHE A 37 -8.51 -15.07 -36.03
CA PHE A 37 -8.35 -13.64 -35.71
C PHE A 37 -7.45 -13.39 -34.49
N HIS A 38 -7.61 -14.19 -33.44
CA HIS A 38 -6.90 -14.02 -32.17
C HIS A 38 -5.76 -15.03 -31.98
N LYS A 39 -5.44 -15.83 -33.00
CA LYS A 39 -4.46 -16.94 -32.92
C LYS A 39 -3.07 -16.44 -32.54
N ALA A 40 -2.53 -15.48 -33.30
CA ALA A 40 -1.19 -14.96 -33.08
C ALA A 40 -1.01 -14.35 -31.68
N GLN A 41 -2.01 -13.62 -31.18
CA GLN A 41 -1.96 -13.02 -29.85
C GLN A 41 -2.12 -14.04 -28.72
N THR A 42 -2.96 -15.07 -28.93
CA THR A 42 -3.13 -16.17 -27.98
C THR A 42 -1.84 -16.99 -27.85
N GLU A 43 -1.20 -17.31 -28.98
CA GLU A 43 0.09 -17.99 -29.02
C GLU A 43 1.19 -17.17 -28.36
N LEU A 44 1.27 -15.86 -28.67
CA LEU A 44 2.21 -14.95 -28.03
C LEU A 44 2.03 -14.92 -26.51
N TYR A 45 0.78 -14.80 -26.02
CA TYR A 45 0.49 -14.80 -24.58
C TYR A 45 0.98 -16.08 -23.89
N ARG A 46 0.74 -17.24 -24.49
CA ARG A 46 1.18 -18.54 -23.95
C ARG A 46 2.70 -18.69 -23.99
N GLN A 47 3.36 -18.22 -25.05
CA GLN A 47 4.83 -18.17 -25.13
C GLN A 47 5.42 -17.26 -24.06
N THR A 48 4.82 -16.09 -23.80
CA THR A 48 5.24 -15.18 -22.73
C THR A 48 5.10 -15.82 -21.35
N ILE A 49 4.03 -16.60 -21.11
CA ILE A 49 3.88 -17.38 -19.85
C ILE A 49 4.98 -18.43 -19.72
N ALA A 50 5.28 -19.20 -20.78
CA ALA A 50 6.33 -20.20 -20.75
C ALA A 50 7.71 -19.57 -20.46
N ARG A 51 8.01 -18.44 -21.12
CA ARG A 51 9.24 -17.66 -20.86
C ARG A 51 9.28 -17.10 -19.45
N LEU A 52 8.13 -16.70 -18.90
CA LEU A 52 8.04 -16.19 -17.54
C LEU A 52 8.37 -17.30 -16.53
N HIS A 53 7.79 -18.49 -16.71
CA HIS A 53 8.08 -19.64 -15.84
C HIS A 53 9.55 -20.07 -15.92
N GLN A 54 10.14 -20.07 -17.12
CA GLN A 54 11.58 -20.32 -17.29
C GLN A 54 12.43 -19.26 -16.56
N ALA A 55 12.11 -17.98 -16.72
CA ALA A 55 12.80 -16.89 -16.02
C ALA A 55 12.64 -16.95 -14.48
N GLU A 56 11.51 -17.48 -13.98
CA GLU A 56 11.28 -17.71 -12.55
C GLU A 56 12.16 -18.86 -12.03
N GLN A 57 12.32 -19.94 -12.81
CA GLN A 57 13.23 -21.04 -12.47
C GLN A 57 14.69 -20.61 -12.51
N ASP A 58 15.06 -19.77 -13.48
CA ASP A 58 16.43 -19.27 -13.67
C ASP A 58 16.77 -18.10 -12.72
N ASN A 59 15.80 -17.63 -11.90
CA ASN A 59 15.92 -16.44 -11.05
C ASN A 59 16.39 -15.17 -11.79
N ASP A 60 15.97 -14.99 -13.05
CA ASP A 60 16.33 -13.83 -13.87
C ASP A 60 15.53 -12.57 -13.48
N ASN A 61 16.00 -11.90 -12.43
CA ASN A 61 15.37 -10.72 -11.84
C ASN A 61 15.28 -9.50 -12.78
N LEU A 62 15.98 -9.50 -13.93
CA LEU A 62 15.90 -8.44 -14.94
C LEU A 62 14.81 -8.72 -15.99
N LEU A 63 14.62 -9.98 -16.36
CA LEU A 63 13.67 -10.40 -17.38
C LEU A 63 12.25 -10.58 -16.81
N LEU A 64 12.12 -11.03 -15.56
CA LEU A 64 10.85 -11.23 -14.86
C LEU A 64 9.87 -10.03 -14.92
N PRO A 65 10.26 -8.80 -14.53
CA PRO A 65 9.32 -7.66 -14.57
C PRO A 65 8.91 -7.30 -15.99
N LYS A 66 9.78 -7.49 -16.99
CA LYS A 66 9.47 -7.22 -18.40
C LYS A 66 8.45 -8.21 -18.93
N LEU A 67 8.64 -9.50 -18.68
CA LEU A 67 7.70 -10.55 -19.09
C LEU A 67 6.35 -10.44 -18.37
N LYS A 68 6.34 -10.04 -17.09
CA LYS A 68 5.10 -9.75 -16.34
C LYS A 68 4.32 -8.59 -16.97
N ALA A 69 5.01 -7.50 -17.34
CA ALA A 69 4.39 -6.35 -18.00
C ALA A 69 3.89 -6.69 -19.42
N GLU A 70 4.67 -7.43 -20.20
CA GLU A 70 4.30 -7.89 -21.54
C GLU A 70 3.07 -8.80 -21.50
N LYS A 71 3.04 -9.77 -20.59
CA LYS A 71 1.88 -10.65 -20.34
C LYS A 71 0.61 -9.84 -20.09
N GLU A 72 0.65 -8.89 -19.15
CA GLU A 72 -0.51 -8.05 -18.84
C GLU A 72 -0.90 -7.14 -20.01
N GLN A 73 0.06 -6.60 -20.75
CA GLN A 73 -0.22 -5.78 -21.93
C GLN A 73 -0.97 -6.56 -23.01
N ILE A 74 -0.52 -7.78 -23.33
CA ILE A 74 -1.18 -8.64 -24.33
C ILE A 74 -2.60 -8.97 -23.89
N LYS A 75 -2.79 -9.39 -22.63
CA LYS A 75 -4.12 -9.71 -22.08
C LYS A 75 -5.06 -8.51 -22.12
N GLN A 76 -4.60 -7.36 -21.65
CA GLN A 76 -5.42 -6.14 -21.59
C GLN A 76 -5.82 -5.59 -22.96
N ALA A 77 -5.04 -5.92 -24.01
CA ALA A 77 -5.35 -5.57 -25.39
C ALA A 77 -6.38 -6.51 -26.04
N GLN A 78 -6.63 -7.70 -25.49
CA GLN A 78 -7.58 -8.65 -26.08
C GLN A 78 -9.03 -8.18 -25.97
N PRO A 79 -9.84 -8.42 -27.01
CA PRO A 79 -11.28 -8.19 -26.95
C PRO A 79 -11.92 -9.10 -25.91
N ALA A 80 -13.08 -8.68 -25.42
CA ALA A 80 -13.77 -9.38 -24.35
C ALA A 80 -15.28 -9.14 -24.45
N PHE A 81 -16.08 -9.97 -23.79
CA PHE A 81 -17.53 -9.82 -23.78
C PHE A 81 -18.14 -10.06 -22.39
N ILE A 82 -19.32 -9.50 -22.17
CA ILE A 82 -20.13 -9.73 -20.97
C ILE A 82 -21.40 -10.44 -21.40
N ALA A 83 -21.63 -11.63 -20.84
CA ALA A 83 -22.77 -12.46 -21.15
C ALA A 83 -23.92 -12.32 -20.16
N SER A 84 -23.66 -11.94 -18.91
CA SER A 84 -24.67 -12.04 -17.83
C SER A 84 -25.66 -10.88 -17.75
N VAL A 85 -25.36 -9.76 -18.41
CA VAL A 85 -26.18 -8.54 -18.41
C VAL A 85 -26.15 -7.85 -19.76
N SER A 86 -27.24 -7.14 -20.06
CA SER A 86 -27.31 -6.15 -21.13
C SER A 86 -26.73 -4.83 -20.65
N LEU A 87 -25.87 -4.20 -21.45
CA LEU A 87 -25.23 -2.93 -21.14
C LEU A 87 -25.51 -1.89 -22.23
N THR A 88 -25.64 -0.62 -21.83
CA THR A 88 -25.77 0.50 -22.78
C THR A 88 -24.94 1.69 -22.30
N GLY A 89 -24.12 2.26 -23.18
CA GLY A 89 -23.33 3.46 -22.92
C GLY A 89 -22.10 3.30 -22.02
N GLY A 90 -21.95 2.18 -21.30
CA GLY A 90 -20.80 1.95 -20.41
C GLY A 90 -20.69 0.52 -19.86
N ARG A 91 -19.69 0.30 -18.99
CA ARG A 91 -19.29 -1.04 -18.49
C ARG A 91 -19.60 -1.34 -17.02
N THR A 92 -20.10 -0.36 -16.27
CA THR A 92 -20.33 -0.50 -14.82
C THR A 92 -21.77 -0.93 -14.52
N SER A 93 -22.05 -1.33 -13.28
CA SER A 93 -23.40 -1.72 -12.85
C SER A 93 -24.47 -0.63 -13.06
N ALA A 94 -24.08 0.64 -13.18
CA ALA A 94 -24.98 1.75 -13.50
C ALA A 94 -25.50 1.72 -14.95
N HIS A 95 -24.80 1.02 -15.85
CA HIS A 95 -25.13 0.91 -17.26
C HIS A 95 -25.89 -0.38 -17.59
N VAL A 96 -26.23 -1.18 -16.57
CA VAL A 96 -26.97 -2.43 -16.71
C VAL A 96 -28.44 -2.11 -17.00
N THR A 97 -28.91 -2.54 -18.16
CA THR A 97 -30.30 -2.37 -18.60
C THR A 97 -31.16 -3.63 -18.36
N GLY A 98 -30.53 -4.78 -18.15
CA GLY A 98 -31.21 -6.04 -17.85
C GLY A 98 -30.24 -7.19 -17.57
N TYR A 99 -30.77 -8.29 -17.03
CA TYR A 99 -30.03 -9.54 -16.80
C TYR A 99 -30.42 -10.56 -17.86
N SER A 100 -29.43 -11.22 -18.46
CA SER A 100 -29.63 -12.05 -19.64
C SER A 100 -30.09 -13.48 -19.35
N GLY A 101 -29.89 -13.93 -18.12
CA GLY A 101 -30.06 -15.34 -17.74
C GLY A 101 -28.84 -16.23 -18.02
N PHE A 102 -27.76 -15.70 -18.61
CA PHE A 102 -26.51 -16.45 -18.79
C PHE A 102 -25.59 -16.28 -17.59
N ILE A 103 -25.14 -17.39 -17.03
CA ILE A 103 -24.18 -17.43 -15.93
C ILE A 103 -22.83 -17.88 -16.48
N MET A 104 -21.79 -17.11 -16.13
CA MET A 104 -20.41 -17.46 -16.43
C MET A 104 -19.79 -18.24 -15.26
N VAL A 105 -19.10 -19.32 -15.58
CA VAL A 105 -18.28 -20.11 -14.67
C VAL A 105 -16.83 -19.98 -15.12
N ASP A 106 -15.95 -19.80 -14.14
CA ASP A 106 -14.51 -19.71 -14.33
C ASP A 106 -13.84 -20.89 -13.63
N VAL A 107 -13.34 -21.85 -14.41
CA VAL A 107 -12.58 -22.98 -13.88
C VAL A 107 -11.11 -22.72 -14.17
N ASP A 108 -10.44 -22.02 -13.26
CA ASP A 108 -9.02 -21.65 -13.35
C ASP A 108 -8.11 -22.66 -12.59
N ASP A 109 -6.80 -22.55 -12.81
CA ASP A 109 -5.75 -23.34 -12.13
C ASP A 109 -5.90 -24.87 -12.24
N ILE A 110 -6.43 -25.35 -13.38
CA ILE A 110 -6.62 -26.78 -13.63
C ILE A 110 -5.24 -27.46 -13.77
N PRO A 111 -4.94 -28.52 -12.98
CA PRO A 111 -3.71 -29.28 -13.14
C PRO A 111 -3.59 -29.85 -14.56
N SER A 112 -2.40 -29.78 -15.16
CA SER A 112 -2.15 -30.19 -16.55
C SER A 112 -2.57 -31.65 -16.84
N GLY A 113 -2.48 -32.54 -15.86
CA GLY A 113 -2.93 -33.94 -15.97
C GLY A 113 -4.44 -34.15 -15.94
N GLN A 114 -5.23 -33.16 -15.51
CA GLN A 114 -6.69 -33.23 -15.39
C GLN A 114 -7.42 -32.39 -16.47
N PHE A 115 -6.74 -31.44 -17.10
CA PHE A 115 -7.34 -30.48 -18.02
C PHE A 115 -8.18 -31.13 -19.14
N ALA A 116 -7.64 -32.14 -19.82
CA ALA A 116 -8.34 -32.80 -20.93
C ALA A 116 -9.60 -33.55 -20.47
N GLU A 117 -9.55 -34.18 -19.30
CA GLU A 117 -10.69 -34.88 -18.70
C GLU A 117 -11.76 -33.89 -18.25
N THR A 118 -11.39 -32.82 -17.55
CA THR A 118 -12.31 -31.77 -17.12
C THR A 118 -12.96 -31.07 -18.32
N LEU A 119 -12.20 -30.78 -19.37
CA LEU A 119 -12.74 -30.20 -20.60
C LEU A 119 -13.73 -31.13 -21.30
N ALA A 120 -13.44 -32.43 -21.34
CA ALA A 120 -14.37 -33.42 -21.88
C ALA A 120 -15.67 -33.47 -21.06
N GLN A 121 -15.57 -33.57 -19.72
CA GLN A 121 -16.72 -33.60 -18.82
C GLN A 121 -17.62 -32.36 -18.99
N VAL A 122 -17.03 -31.16 -18.97
CA VAL A 122 -17.73 -29.89 -19.19
C VAL A 122 -18.41 -29.86 -20.56
N LYS A 123 -17.75 -30.33 -21.62
CA LYS A 123 -18.34 -30.34 -22.97
C LYS A 123 -19.45 -31.37 -23.12
N THR A 124 -19.37 -32.50 -22.43
CA THR A 124 -20.43 -33.52 -22.44
C THR A 124 -21.64 -33.14 -21.59
N ASP A 125 -21.49 -32.23 -20.63
CA ASP A 125 -22.60 -31.79 -19.78
C ASP A 125 -23.72 -31.14 -20.60
N PRO A 126 -25.00 -31.53 -20.43
CA PRO A 126 -26.09 -31.06 -21.26
C PRO A 126 -26.47 -29.58 -21.02
N HIS A 127 -26.08 -28.98 -19.89
CA HIS A 127 -26.37 -27.58 -19.57
C HIS A 127 -25.30 -26.61 -20.09
N THR A 128 -24.16 -27.13 -20.56
CA THR A 128 -23.10 -26.33 -21.14
C THR A 128 -23.55 -25.72 -22.47
N PHE A 129 -23.74 -24.40 -22.46
CA PHE A 129 -24.15 -23.62 -23.62
C PHE A 129 -22.95 -23.21 -24.48
N LEU A 130 -21.90 -22.69 -23.85
CA LEU A 130 -20.64 -22.34 -24.51
C LEU A 130 -19.50 -22.73 -23.57
N ALA A 131 -18.50 -23.44 -24.08
CA ALA A 131 -17.28 -23.73 -23.33
C ALA A 131 -16.04 -23.55 -24.20
N HIS A 132 -15.05 -22.81 -23.70
CA HIS A 132 -13.77 -22.62 -24.38
C HIS A 132 -12.61 -22.55 -23.38
N THR A 133 -11.43 -22.87 -23.88
CA THR A 133 -10.16 -22.75 -23.18
C THR A 133 -9.79 -21.28 -23.06
N THR A 134 -9.43 -20.84 -21.86
CA THR A 134 -8.99 -19.48 -21.59
C THR A 134 -7.66 -19.13 -22.28
N ILE A 135 -7.34 -17.84 -22.36
CA ILE A 135 -6.13 -17.35 -23.03
C ILE A 135 -4.83 -17.97 -22.47
N SER A 136 -4.78 -18.29 -21.17
CA SER A 136 -3.61 -18.95 -20.55
C SER A 136 -3.41 -20.39 -21.02
N GLY A 137 -4.45 -21.06 -21.49
CA GLY A 137 -4.42 -22.49 -21.81
C GLY A 137 -4.61 -23.42 -20.60
N THR A 138 -4.82 -22.87 -19.40
CA THR A 138 -4.87 -23.63 -18.13
C THR A 138 -6.23 -23.58 -17.43
N GLY A 139 -7.18 -22.82 -17.97
CA GLY A 139 -8.53 -22.70 -17.42
C GLY A 139 -9.60 -22.86 -18.49
N ILE A 140 -10.82 -23.17 -18.05
CA ILE A 140 -11.99 -23.38 -18.91
C ILE A 140 -13.05 -22.35 -18.54
N ARG A 141 -13.53 -21.63 -19.54
CA ARG A 141 -14.64 -20.70 -19.40
C ARG A 141 -15.92 -21.39 -19.84
N VAL A 142 -16.93 -21.43 -18.97
CA VAL A 142 -18.22 -22.04 -19.27
C VAL A 142 -19.34 -21.01 -19.14
N PHE A 143 -20.32 -21.08 -20.03
CA PHE A 143 -21.56 -20.35 -19.93
C PHE A 143 -22.71 -21.34 -19.90
N ALA A 144 -23.67 -21.10 -19.02
CA ALA A 144 -24.90 -21.86 -18.92
C ALA A 144 -26.11 -20.91 -18.81
N ARG A 145 -27.27 -21.39 -19.24
CA ARG A 145 -28.50 -20.60 -19.27
C ARG A 145 -29.41 -20.99 -18.10
N MET A 146 -30.02 -20.00 -17.45
CA MET A 146 -31.03 -20.22 -16.43
C MET A 146 -32.43 -20.31 -17.03
N GLU A 147 -33.28 -21.11 -16.40
CA GLU A 147 -34.72 -21.14 -16.62
C GLU A 147 -35.38 -19.98 -15.85
N GLY A 148 -36.32 -19.28 -16.48
CA GLY A 148 -37.03 -18.15 -15.86
C GLY A 148 -36.27 -16.82 -15.89
N THR A 149 -36.85 -15.80 -15.25
CA THR A 149 -36.33 -14.42 -15.31
C THR A 149 -35.27 -14.18 -14.24
N ILE A 150 -34.05 -13.88 -14.67
CA ILE A 150 -32.98 -13.42 -13.78
C ILE A 150 -33.11 -11.91 -13.57
N THR A 151 -32.93 -11.49 -12.32
CA THR A 151 -32.99 -10.12 -11.85
C THR A 151 -31.79 -9.86 -10.93
N LYS A 152 -31.58 -8.60 -10.57
CA LYS A 152 -30.55 -8.23 -9.57
C LYS A 152 -30.71 -8.98 -8.24
N GLY A 153 -31.93 -9.32 -7.84
CA GLY A 153 -32.22 -9.98 -6.56
C GLY A 153 -31.90 -11.47 -6.52
N ASN A 154 -31.99 -12.17 -7.65
CA ASN A 154 -31.78 -13.62 -7.72
C ASN A 154 -30.51 -14.04 -8.50
N PHE A 155 -29.82 -13.09 -9.15
CA PHE A 155 -28.58 -13.38 -9.90
C PHE A 155 -27.54 -14.12 -9.06
N PHE A 156 -27.37 -13.75 -7.78
CA PHE A 156 -26.40 -14.42 -6.92
C PHE A 156 -26.75 -15.90 -6.68
N LEU A 157 -28.03 -16.23 -6.48
CA LEU A 157 -28.48 -17.61 -6.30
C LEU A 157 -28.29 -18.43 -7.58
N ALA A 158 -28.63 -17.85 -8.72
CA ALA A 158 -28.39 -18.45 -10.03
C ALA A 158 -26.89 -18.68 -10.28
N TRP A 159 -26.07 -17.66 -10.00
CA TRP A 159 -24.62 -17.74 -10.12
C TRP A 159 -24.04 -18.85 -9.23
N GLN A 160 -24.46 -18.89 -7.96
CA GLN A 160 -24.02 -19.88 -6.99
C GLN A 160 -24.39 -21.30 -7.42
N ALA A 161 -25.65 -21.55 -7.80
CA ALA A 161 -26.10 -22.88 -8.17
C ALA A 161 -25.35 -23.45 -9.38
N VAL A 162 -25.12 -22.63 -10.42
CA VAL A 162 -24.37 -23.06 -11.60
C VAL A 162 -22.90 -23.28 -11.26
N ASN A 163 -22.25 -22.39 -10.50
CA ASN A 163 -20.84 -22.54 -10.15
C ASN A 163 -20.60 -23.73 -9.20
N GLU A 164 -21.49 -23.97 -8.23
CA GLU A 164 -21.44 -25.17 -7.36
C GLU A 164 -21.61 -26.46 -8.16
N TYR A 165 -22.51 -26.47 -9.14
CA TYR A 165 -22.71 -27.61 -10.03
C TYR A 165 -21.44 -27.96 -10.82
N TYR A 166 -20.85 -26.98 -11.50
CA TYR A 166 -19.63 -27.21 -12.29
C TYR A 166 -18.40 -27.46 -11.43
N ALA A 167 -18.33 -26.93 -10.21
CA ALA A 167 -17.29 -27.27 -9.25
C ALA A 167 -17.41 -28.72 -8.77
N GLY A 168 -18.64 -29.20 -8.53
CA GLY A 168 -18.91 -30.61 -8.25
C GLY A 168 -18.57 -31.51 -9.44
N LEU A 169 -18.88 -31.08 -10.67
CA LEU A 169 -18.60 -31.81 -11.90
C LEU A 169 -17.09 -31.94 -12.17
N SER A 170 -16.35 -30.84 -12.02
CA SER A 170 -14.90 -30.78 -12.30
C SER A 170 -14.02 -31.24 -11.14
N GLY A 171 -14.54 -31.25 -9.91
CA GLY A 171 -13.75 -31.44 -8.69
C GLY A 171 -12.86 -30.24 -8.33
N ILE A 172 -13.00 -29.11 -9.02
CA ILE A 172 -12.17 -27.92 -8.88
C ILE A 172 -13.00 -26.80 -8.24
N GLY A 173 -12.46 -26.18 -7.18
CA GLY A 173 -13.13 -25.07 -6.50
C GLY A 173 -13.29 -23.84 -7.39
N TYR A 174 -14.30 -23.01 -7.13
CA TYR A 174 -14.58 -21.78 -7.87
C TYR A 174 -14.28 -20.53 -7.03
N ASP A 175 -13.81 -19.45 -7.66
CA ASP A 175 -13.50 -18.19 -6.97
C ASP A 175 -14.78 -17.36 -6.68
N PHE A 176 -14.99 -17.03 -5.40
CA PHE A 176 -16.07 -16.15 -4.93
C PHE A 176 -16.02 -14.72 -5.51
N LYS A 177 -14.91 -14.30 -6.12
CA LYS A 177 -14.78 -13.00 -6.81
C LYS A 177 -15.56 -12.93 -8.13
N CYS A 178 -16.03 -14.06 -8.68
CA CYS A 178 -16.80 -14.11 -9.93
C CYS A 178 -18.29 -13.74 -9.80
N LYS A 179 -18.77 -13.36 -8.60
CA LYS A 179 -20.16 -12.94 -8.34
C LYS A 179 -20.64 -11.66 -9.05
N ASN A 180 -19.75 -10.95 -9.75
CA ASN A 180 -20.10 -9.69 -10.40
C ASN A 180 -20.75 -9.94 -11.79
N PRO A 181 -22.01 -9.56 -12.01
CA PRO A 181 -22.68 -9.74 -13.29
C PRO A 181 -22.03 -8.97 -14.46
N THR A 182 -21.23 -7.93 -14.20
CA THR A 182 -20.50 -7.19 -15.25
C THR A 182 -19.09 -7.75 -15.51
N ARG A 183 -18.81 -9.01 -15.11
CA ARG A 183 -17.51 -9.64 -15.33
C ARG A 183 -17.32 -9.95 -16.81
N MET A 184 -16.18 -9.52 -17.35
CA MET A 184 -15.81 -9.76 -18.75
C MET A 184 -15.12 -11.12 -18.91
N SER A 185 -15.43 -11.81 -20.00
CA SER A 185 -14.66 -12.94 -20.51
C SER A 185 -13.81 -12.49 -21.68
N VAL A 186 -12.51 -12.77 -21.63
CA VAL A 186 -11.59 -12.52 -22.75
C VAL A 186 -11.97 -13.42 -23.93
N ILE A 187 -11.90 -12.89 -25.14
CA ILE A 187 -12.00 -13.65 -26.39
C ILE A 187 -10.57 -13.99 -26.82
N CYS A 188 -10.29 -15.28 -26.98
CA CYS A 188 -9.02 -15.80 -27.45
C CYS A 188 -9.24 -16.91 -28.47
N HIS A 189 -8.19 -17.34 -29.16
CA HIS A 189 -8.31 -18.43 -30.13
C HIS A 189 -8.38 -19.79 -29.42
N ASP A 190 -9.52 -20.47 -29.58
CA ASP A 190 -9.75 -21.86 -29.18
C ASP A 190 -10.56 -22.58 -30.28
N PRO A 191 -9.90 -23.34 -31.18
CA PRO A 191 -10.58 -24.07 -32.25
C PRO A 191 -11.53 -25.15 -31.73
N ASP A 192 -11.34 -25.60 -30.49
CA ASP A 192 -12.15 -26.66 -29.89
C ASP A 192 -13.36 -26.11 -29.12
N THR A 193 -13.70 -24.81 -29.26
CA THR A 193 -14.84 -24.18 -28.57
C THR A 193 -16.13 -24.97 -28.81
N LEU A 194 -16.80 -25.38 -27.73
CA LEU A 194 -18.15 -25.95 -27.80
C LEU A 194 -19.18 -24.84 -27.81
N TYR A 195 -20.09 -24.85 -28.79
CA TYR A 195 -21.29 -24.02 -28.82
C TYR A 195 -22.54 -24.89 -29.01
N ARG A 196 -23.46 -24.85 -28.05
CA ARG A 196 -24.70 -25.63 -28.03
C ARG A 196 -25.91 -24.71 -27.77
N PRO A 197 -26.54 -24.14 -28.81
CA PRO A 197 -27.66 -23.21 -28.66
C PRO A 197 -28.91 -23.84 -28.01
N ASP A 198 -29.03 -25.16 -28.09
CA ASP A 198 -30.07 -26.02 -27.55
C ASP A 198 -29.75 -26.61 -26.16
N ALA A 199 -28.70 -26.14 -25.48
CA ALA A 199 -28.34 -26.59 -24.14
C ALA A 199 -29.50 -26.47 -23.13
N LEU A 200 -29.57 -27.43 -22.21
CA LEU A 200 -30.57 -27.45 -21.15
C LEU A 200 -30.40 -26.24 -20.23
N CYS A 201 -31.51 -25.66 -19.80
CA CYS A 201 -31.49 -24.59 -18.82
C CYS A 201 -31.33 -25.16 -17.41
N PHE A 202 -30.54 -24.48 -16.58
CA PHE A 202 -30.56 -24.73 -15.14
C PHE A 202 -31.86 -24.22 -14.55
N PRO A 203 -32.58 -25.02 -13.75
CA PRO A 203 -33.75 -24.53 -13.02
C PRO A 203 -33.30 -23.42 -12.06
N LEU A 204 -34.11 -22.37 -11.94
CA LEU A 204 -33.94 -21.40 -10.86
C LEU A 204 -34.10 -22.15 -9.53
N PRO A 205 -33.10 -22.12 -8.63
CA PRO A 205 -33.24 -22.77 -7.34
C PRO A 205 -34.42 -22.17 -6.60
N ASP A 206 -35.40 -23.01 -6.23
CA ASP A 206 -36.41 -22.61 -5.25
C ASP A 206 -35.70 -22.17 -3.97
N GLU A 207 -36.18 -21.13 -3.31
CA GLU A 207 -35.66 -20.67 -2.01
C GLU A 207 -35.65 -21.78 -0.91
N GLN A 208 -36.11 -23.00 -1.21
CA GLN A 208 -36.31 -24.10 -0.28
C GLN A 208 -35.33 -25.29 -0.41
N THR A 209 -34.54 -25.46 -1.49
CA THR A 209 -33.74 -26.70 -1.70
C THR A 209 -32.23 -26.57 -1.56
N GLY A 210 -31.68 -25.39 -1.29
CA GLY A 210 -30.29 -25.26 -0.85
C GLY A 210 -30.15 -25.59 0.64
N LYS A 211 -29.65 -26.78 0.99
CA LYS A 211 -29.10 -27.07 2.33
C LYS A 211 -27.94 -26.10 2.59
N GLN A 212 -28.25 -24.94 3.16
CA GLN A 212 -27.28 -24.08 3.79
C GLN A 212 -26.87 -24.70 5.12
N THR A 213 -25.61 -25.10 5.19
CA THR A 213 -24.81 -24.88 6.41
C THR A 213 -25.10 -23.46 6.88
N SER A 214 -25.55 -23.38 8.13
CA SER A 214 -26.11 -22.21 8.77
C SER A 214 -25.17 -21.00 8.73
N LYS A 215 -25.36 -20.12 7.74
CA LYS A 215 -25.27 -18.67 7.95
C LYS A 215 -26.65 -18.08 7.81
N VAL A 216 -27.30 -17.98 8.96
CA VAL A 216 -28.56 -17.30 9.20
C VAL A 216 -28.45 -15.84 8.76
N GLU A 217 -28.84 -15.51 7.53
CA GLU A 217 -29.43 -14.20 7.27
C GLU A 217 -30.88 -14.25 7.75
N LYS A 218 -31.11 -13.66 8.93
CA LYS A 218 -32.44 -13.55 9.54
C LYS A 218 -33.37 -12.78 8.59
N ARG A 219 -34.15 -13.48 7.76
CA ARG A 219 -35.41 -12.95 7.21
C ARG A 219 -36.18 -12.35 8.39
N GLY A 220 -36.38 -11.05 8.37
CA GLY A 220 -37.23 -10.38 9.34
C GLY A 220 -38.61 -11.02 9.28
N ARG A 221 -39.00 -11.72 10.35
CA ARG A 221 -40.38 -12.18 10.59
C ARG A 221 -41.33 -11.06 10.13
N LYS A 222 -42.24 -11.34 9.17
CA LYS A 222 -43.22 -10.37 8.68
C LYS A 222 -43.82 -9.64 9.90
N PRO A 223 -43.88 -8.29 9.90
CA PRO A 223 -44.44 -7.58 11.03
C PRO A 223 -45.89 -8.05 11.19
N SER A 224 -46.23 -8.51 12.40
CA SER A 224 -47.59 -8.92 12.73
C SER A 224 -48.27 -7.79 13.48
N VAL A 225 -49.59 -7.67 13.32
CA VAL A 225 -50.39 -6.67 14.03
C VAL A 225 -50.16 -6.73 15.55
N SER A 226 -50.10 -7.93 16.10
CA SER A 226 -49.85 -8.18 17.53
C SER A 226 -48.51 -7.61 18.03
N ARG A 227 -47.49 -7.54 17.17
CA ARG A 227 -46.18 -6.95 17.52
C ARG A 227 -46.15 -5.44 17.30
N ALA A 228 -46.88 -4.95 16.29
CA ALA A 228 -46.93 -3.54 15.97
C ALA A 228 -47.81 -2.75 16.95
N ALA A 229 -48.92 -3.32 17.44
CA ALA A 229 -49.94 -2.64 18.23
C ALA A 229 -49.41 -1.80 19.41
N LEU A 230 -48.59 -2.41 20.27
CA LEU A 230 -48.00 -1.71 21.43
C LEU A 230 -47.03 -0.59 21.01
N THR A 231 -46.25 -0.83 19.95
CA THR A 231 -45.28 0.14 19.44
C THR A 231 -45.98 1.33 18.82
N VAL A 232 -47.03 1.08 18.04
CA VAL A 232 -47.84 2.10 17.36
C VAL A 232 -48.51 3.03 18.37
N ARG A 233 -49.20 2.49 19.37
CA ARG A 233 -49.87 3.30 20.41
C ARG A 233 -48.89 4.22 21.14
N ARG A 234 -47.75 3.66 21.56
CA ARG A 234 -46.68 4.44 22.22
C ARG A 234 -46.18 5.59 21.35
N LEU A 235 -45.98 5.36 20.04
CA LEU A 235 -45.51 6.41 19.13
C LEU A 235 -46.55 7.53 18.98
N VAL A 236 -47.84 7.19 18.91
CA VAL A 236 -48.94 8.17 18.84
C VAL A 236 -49.07 8.97 20.14
N GLU A 237 -48.96 8.30 21.30
CA GLU A 237 -48.98 8.95 22.62
C GLU A 237 -47.75 9.87 22.82
N GLN A 238 -46.57 9.50 22.30
CA GLN A 238 -45.37 10.36 22.30
C GLN A 238 -45.49 11.58 21.38
N GLU A 239 -46.33 11.51 20.34
CA GLU A 239 -46.69 12.66 19.51
C GLU A 239 -47.70 13.59 20.23
N GLY A 240 -48.08 13.29 21.47
CA GLY A 240 -48.97 14.11 22.31
C GLY A 240 -50.46 13.86 22.07
N ILE A 241 -50.82 12.80 21.33
CA ILE A 241 -52.20 12.46 21.01
C ILE A 241 -52.64 11.33 21.95
N ALA A 242 -53.56 11.63 22.87
CA ALA A 242 -54.19 10.66 23.75
C ALA A 242 -55.52 10.17 23.18
N TYR A 243 -55.97 8.99 23.59
CA TYR A 243 -57.31 8.48 23.24
C TYR A 243 -58.35 9.02 24.24
N GLU A 244 -59.01 10.12 23.91
CA GLU A 244 -60.00 10.82 24.74
C GLU A 244 -61.23 11.23 23.92
N ALA A 245 -62.33 11.59 24.60
CA ALA A 245 -63.65 11.83 24.00
C ALA A 245 -63.69 12.85 22.84
N HIS A 246 -62.66 13.68 22.67
CA HIS A 246 -62.55 14.68 21.61
C HIS A 246 -61.44 14.39 20.58
N SER A 247 -60.68 13.29 20.74
CA SER A 247 -59.52 12.94 19.90
C SER A 247 -59.58 11.50 19.34
N HIS A 248 -60.63 10.71 19.63
CA HIS A 248 -60.72 9.30 19.21
C HIS A 248 -60.44 9.09 17.72
N ASN A 249 -61.06 9.87 16.83
CA ASN A 249 -60.84 9.71 15.38
C ASN A 249 -59.40 10.01 14.96
N ASP A 250 -58.79 11.05 15.52
CA ASP A 250 -57.42 11.47 15.21
C ASP A 250 -56.40 10.43 15.70
N TYR A 251 -56.61 9.91 16.92
CA TYR A 251 -55.78 8.85 17.50
C TYR A 251 -55.83 7.55 16.68
N ILE A 252 -57.04 7.11 16.27
CA ILE A 252 -57.23 5.91 15.44
C ILE A 252 -56.59 6.09 14.06
N CYS A 253 -56.76 7.26 13.45
CA CYS A 253 -56.14 7.62 12.17
C CYS A 253 -54.60 7.53 12.25
N ARG A 254 -54.01 8.11 13.29
CA ARG A 254 -52.56 8.08 13.52
C ARG A 254 -52.01 6.67 13.76
N CYS A 255 -52.76 5.84 14.47
CA CYS A 255 -52.41 4.44 14.65
C CYS A 255 -52.38 3.69 13.30
N LEU A 256 -53.39 3.90 12.46
CA LEU A 256 -53.50 3.24 11.15
C LEU A 256 -52.42 3.70 10.16
N TYR A 257 -52.00 4.98 10.22
CA TYR A 257 -50.83 5.46 9.46
C TYR A 257 -49.54 4.72 9.83
N TRP A 258 -49.27 4.57 11.12
CA TRP A 258 -48.09 3.84 11.58
C TRP A 258 -48.15 2.34 11.23
N MET A 259 -49.33 1.72 11.31
CA MET A 259 -49.55 0.35 10.83
C MET A 259 -49.25 0.22 9.32
N ASN A 260 -49.72 1.16 8.50
CA ASN A 260 -49.44 1.20 7.07
C ASN A 260 -47.93 1.36 6.78
N ARG A 261 -47.26 2.29 7.47
CA ARG A 261 -45.80 2.52 7.35
C ARG A 261 -44.96 1.31 7.75
N PHE A 262 -45.42 0.53 8.73
CA PHE A 262 -44.76 -0.72 9.13
C PHE A 262 -45.04 -1.89 8.18
N GLY A 263 -45.88 -1.71 7.16
CA GLY A 263 -46.19 -2.73 6.17
C GLY A 263 -47.20 -3.78 6.64
N ILE A 264 -48.05 -3.43 7.63
CA ILE A 264 -49.15 -4.29 8.08
C ILE A 264 -50.28 -4.23 7.03
N PRO A 265 -50.85 -5.37 6.57
CA PRO A 265 -51.95 -5.35 5.60
C PRO A 265 -53.20 -4.63 6.12
N GLU A 266 -53.93 -3.92 5.25
CA GLU A 266 -55.15 -3.16 5.59
C GLU A 266 -56.18 -4.00 6.36
N LYS A 267 -56.44 -5.22 5.88
CA LYS A 267 -57.41 -6.14 6.50
C LYS A 267 -57.05 -6.49 7.94
N GLU A 268 -55.76 -6.66 8.20
CA GLU A 268 -55.18 -7.00 9.49
C GLU A 268 -55.21 -5.80 10.46
N ALA A 269 -54.82 -4.61 9.98
CA ALA A 269 -54.87 -3.37 10.76
C ALA A 269 -56.31 -2.95 11.09
N THR A 270 -57.24 -3.11 10.14
CA THR A 270 -58.66 -2.79 10.34
C THR A 270 -59.31 -3.71 11.37
N ALA A 271 -59.01 -5.02 11.32
CA ALA A 271 -59.51 -5.97 12.32
C ALA A 271 -59.04 -5.61 13.74
N TRP A 272 -57.77 -5.24 13.89
CA TRP A 272 -57.24 -4.81 15.19
C TRP A 272 -57.82 -3.48 15.66
N ALA A 273 -58.02 -2.51 14.79
CA ALA A 273 -58.63 -1.23 15.17
C ALA A 273 -60.08 -1.42 15.64
N LEU A 274 -60.86 -2.29 14.97
CA LEU A 274 -62.23 -2.61 15.39
C LEU A 274 -62.30 -3.34 16.74
N ASP A 275 -61.30 -4.18 17.04
CA ASP A 275 -61.20 -4.91 18.31
C ASP A 275 -60.70 -4.02 19.46
N THR A 276 -59.69 -3.18 19.18
CA THR A 276 -59.02 -2.34 20.20
C THR A 276 -59.84 -1.11 20.57
N PHE A 277 -60.60 -0.56 19.63
CA PHE A 277 -61.42 0.65 19.81
C PHE A 277 -62.91 0.31 19.64
N ALA A 278 -63.35 -0.76 20.31
CA ALA A 278 -64.71 -1.28 20.22
C ALA A 278 -65.78 -0.32 20.81
N ASP A 279 -65.35 0.67 21.57
CA ASP A 279 -66.15 1.75 22.14
C ASP A 279 -66.43 2.90 21.14
N TYR A 280 -65.81 2.87 19.95
CA TYR A 280 -65.99 3.85 18.89
C TYR A 280 -66.81 3.30 17.70
N ASP A 281 -67.37 4.18 16.88
CA ASP A 281 -68.23 3.79 15.75
C ASP A 281 -67.49 2.96 14.69
N ALA A 282 -67.93 1.72 14.50
CA ALA A 282 -67.31 0.75 13.60
C ALA A 282 -67.34 1.19 12.12
N ALA A 283 -68.35 1.96 11.69
CA ALA A 283 -68.42 2.48 10.33
C ALA A 283 -67.33 3.53 10.09
N SER A 284 -67.11 4.41 11.06
CA SER A 284 -66.05 5.42 11.06
C SER A 284 -64.66 4.79 11.04
N VAL A 285 -64.39 3.76 11.86
CA VAL A 285 -63.08 3.04 11.86
C VAL A 285 -62.76 2.44 10.49
N ARG A 286 -63.73 1.78 9.85
CA ARG A 286 -63.54 1.18 8.51
C ARG A 286 -63.29 2.25 7.44
N SER A 287 -63.97 3.38 7.51
CA SER A 287 -63.76 4.53 6.61
C SER A 287 -62.35 5.10 6.76
N THR A 288 -61.90 5.32 7.99
CA THR A 288 -60.55 5.84 8.31
C THR A 288 -59.45 4.88 7.86
N ALA A 289 -59.61 3.57 8.05
CA ALA A 289 -58.66 2.57 7.56
C ALA A 289 -58.51 2.59 6.03
N LYS A 290 -59.63 2.64 5.31
CA LYS A 290 -59.64 2.73 3.84
C LYS A 290 -58.95 4.01 3.35
N SER A 291 -59.14 5.13 4.04
CA SER A 291 -58.47 6.41 3.73
C SER A 291 -56.96 6.34 3.98
N CYS A 292 -56.52 5.81 5.13
CA CYS A 292 -55.10 5.69 5.49
C CYS A 292 -54.31 4.78 4.53
N TYR A 293 -54.95 3.72 4.02
CA TYR A 293 -54.35 2.74 3.12
C TYR A 293 -54.50 3.08 1.62
N ALA A 294 -55.26 4.11 1.26
CA ALA A 294 -55.29 4.65 -0.10
C ALA A 294 -53.94 5.27 -0.51
N LEU A 295 -53.11 5.68 0.46
CA LEU A 295 -51.77 6.22 0.25
C LEU A 295 -50.73 5.09 0.14
N THR A 296 -50.71 4.41 -1.02
CA THR A 296 -49.82 3.26 -1.28
C THR A 296 -48.33 3.60 -1.22
N ALA A 297 -47.96 4.87 -1.44
CA ALA A 297 -46.58 5.35 -1.37
C ALA A 297 -45.97 5.29 0.05
N GLU A 298 -46.79 5.28 1.11
CA GLU A 298 -46.31 5.21 2.49
C GLU A 298 -46.20 3.77 3.02
N HIS A 299 -46.72 2.78 2.28
CA HIS A 299 -46.76 1.39 2.74
C HIS A 299 -45.35 0.78 2.86
N ALA A 300 -45.07 0.14 4.01
CA ALA A 300 -43.80 -0.54 4.29
C ALA A 300 -42.53 0.35 4.20
N THR A 301 -42.68 1.67 4.38
CA THR A 301 -41.58 2.63 4.37
C THR A 301 -40.70 2.61 5.64
N GLN A 302 -41.23 2.11 6.76
CA GLN A 302 -40.55 2.06 8.05
C GLN A 302 -40.41 0.62 8.56
N LYS A 303 -39.26 0.26 9.14
CA LYS A 303 -39.03 -1.09 9.70
C LYS A 303 -39.43 -1.13 11.18
N LEU A 304 -40.48 -1.89 11.53
CA LEU A 304 -40.97 -2.07 12.91
C LEU A 304 -39.85 -2.36 13.93
N ARG A 305 -38.85 -3.18 13.56
CA ARG A 305 -37.68 -3.52 14.40
C ARG A 305 -36.88 -2.31 14.93
N LYS A 306 -36.91 -1.16 14.25
CA LYS A 306 -36.24 0.06 14.71
C LYS A 306 -36.96 0.71 15.90
N PHE A 307 -38.24 0.39 16.09
CA PHE A 307 -39.12 1.03 17.07
C PHE A 307 -39.58 0.06 18.19
N GLU A 308 -39.32 -1.25 18.05
CA GLU A 308 -39.57 -2.25 19.09
C GLU A 308 -38.63 -2.06 20.30
N GLN A 309 -39.19 -2.03 21.51
CA GLN A 309 -38.44 -2.17 22.77
C GLN A 309 -38.49 -3.62 23.24
N THR A 310 -37.39 -4.14 23.79
CA THR A 310 -37.37 -5.45 24.47
C THR A 310 -37.30 -5.24 25.98
N VAL A 311 -38.18 -5.92 26.71
CA VAL A 311 -38.14 -5.97 28.18
C VAL A 311 -37.27 -7.16 28.57
N ALA A 312 -36.11 -6.89 29.16
CA ALA A 312 -35.29 -7.89 29.85
C ALA A 312 -34.96 -7.33 31.23
N GLY A 313 -35.38 -8.03 32.29
CA GLY A 313 -35.00 -7.70 33.67
C GLY A 313 -35.57 -6.38 34.23
N GLY A 314 -36.75 -5.93 33.80
CA GLY A 314 -37.40 -4.75 34.39
C GLY A 314 -36.86 -3.39 33.94
N THR A 315 -35.83 -3.36 33.09
CA THR A 315 -35.34 -2.13 32.44
C THR A 315 -35.61 -2.14 30.94
N THR A 316 -36.30 -1.11 30.46
CA THR A 316 -36.60 -0.85 29.04
C THR A 316 -35.34 -0.31 28.36
N ARG A 317 -34.68 -1.12 27.52
CA ARG A 317 -33.56 -0.66 26.65
C ARG A 317 -33.92 -0.79 25.18
N ALA A 318 -33.65 0.25 24.41
CA ALA A 318 -33.63 0.19 22.95
C ALA A 318 -32.50 -0.75 22.50
N ARG A 319 -32.70 -1.53 21.43
CA ARG A 319 -31.63 -2.33 20.79
C ARG A 319 -30.60 -1.45 20.05
N GLY A 320 -29.99 -0.50 20.76
CA GLY A 320 -28.84 0.24 20.27
C GLY A 320 -27.61 -0.66 20.22
N CYS A 321 -26.78 -0.48 19.18
CA CYS A 321 -25.38 -0.91 19.23
C CYS A 321 -24.70 -0.20 20.42
N ALA A 322 -23.74 -0.84 21.09
CA ALA A 322 -23.06 -0.29 22.26
C ALA A 322 -22.65 1.18 22.02
N SER A 323 -22.84 2.03 23.01
CA SER A 323 -22.34 3.41 22.94
C SER A 323 -20.82 3.41 22.83
N VAL A 324 -20.24 4.50 22.31
CA VAL A 324 -18.78 4.63 22.22
C VAL A 324 -18.16 4.57 23.63
N GLU A 325 -18.76 5.24 24.61
CA GLU A 325 -18.33 5.23 26.02
C GLU A 325 -18.32 3.83 26.65
N GLU A 326 -19.29 2.97 26.32
CA GLU A 326 -19.29 1.58 26.76
C GLU A 326 -18.14 0.77 26.14
N MET A 327 -17.78 1.07 24.89
CA MET A 327 -16.66 0.42 24.21
C MET A 327 -15.32 0.89 24.79
N GLU A 328 -15.13 2.19 24.99
CA GLU A 328 -13.92 2.78 25.58
C GLU A 328 -13.64 2.21 26.97
N ARG A 329 -14.64 2.26 27.86
CA ARG A 329 -14.52 1.71 29.23
C ARG A 329 -14.16 0.23 29.24
N PHE A 330 -14.66 -0.54 28.28
CA PHE A 330 -14.30 -1.94 28.14
C PHE A 330 -12.85 -2.12 27.71
N ILE A 331 -12.40 -1.35 26.72
CA ILE A 331 -11.03 -1.43 26.21
C ILE A 331 -10.05 -1.06 27.32
N ASP A 332 -10.27 0.05 28.02
CA ASP A 332 -9.43 0.50 29.15
C ASP A 332 -9.38 -0.54 30.28
N GLY A 333 -10.49 -1.25 30.50
CA GLY A 333 -10.60 -2.33 31.47
C GLY A 333 -10.00 -3.67 31.01
N TYR A 334 -9.61 -3.82 29.74
CA TYR A 334 -9.12 -5.09 29.17
C TYR A 334 -7.66 -5.02 28.75
N MET A 335 -7.20 -3.88 28.24
CA MET A 335 -5.84 -3.65 27.78
C MET A 335 -5.44 -2.18 27.86
N GLU A 336 -4.14 -1.93 27.92
CA GLU A 336 -3.59 -0.62 27.61
C GLU A 336 -3.28 -0.57 26.11
N ILE A 337 -3.59 0.56 25.47
CA ILE A 337 -3.35 0.78 24.05
C ILE A 337 -2.66 2.13 23.83
N ARG A 338 -1.73 2.17 22.88
CA ARG A 338 -1.03 3.38 22.47
C ARG A 338 -0.67 3.30 20.99
N ARG A 339 -0.47 4.44 20.34
CA ARG A 339 -0.07 4.52 18.93
C ARG A 339 1.37 4.98 18.81
N ASN A 340 2.18 4.18 18.16
CA ASN A 340 3.59 4.47 17.94
C ASN A 340 3.73 5.50 16.80
N ARG A 341 4.29 6.68 17.11
CA ARG A 341 4.47 7.76 16.11
C ARG A 341 5.48 7.41 15.00
N LEU A 342 6.39 6.47 15.22
CA LEU A 342 7.35 6.05 14.20
C LEU A 342 6.71 5.05 13.24
N THR A 343 6.18 3.94 13.77
CA THR A 343 5.60 2.87 12.93
C THR A 343 4.17 3.16 12.47
N GLN A 344 3.51 4.18 13.02
CA GLN A 344 2.10 4.51 12.77
C GLN A 344 1.13 3.37 13.13
N GLN A 345 1.57 2.42 13.97
CA GLN A 345 0.79 1.26 14.40
C GLN A 345 0.35 1.37 15.86
N ALA A 346 -0.82 0.79 16.17
CA ALA A 346 -1.24 0.60 17.54
C ALA A 346 -0.41 -0.53 18.20
N GLU A 347 -0.02 -0.29 19.44
CA GLU A 347 0.60 -1.25 20.34
C GLU A 347 -0.32 -1.45 21.54
N ILE A 348 -0.39 -2.69 22.02
CA ILE A 348 -1.23 -3.06 23.14
C ILE A 348 -0.42 -3.79 24.22
N ARG A 349 -0.85 -3.63 25.46
CA ARG A 349 -0.42 -4.43 26.60
C ARG A 349 -1.65 -5.00 27.29
N LEU A 350 -1.80 -6.32 27.23
CA LEU A 350 -2.91 -7.00 27.90
C LEU A 350 -2.77 -6.88 29.41
N GLN A 351 -3.89 -6.84 30.14
CA GLN A 351 -3.85 -6.88 31.60
C GLN A 351 -3.09 -8.12 32.09
N GLY A 352 -2.17 -7.91 33.03
CA GLY A 352 -1.29 -8.94 33.56
C GLY A 352 -0.04 -9.24 32.74
N SER A 353 0.11 -8.64 31.54
CA SER A 353 1.36 -8.68 30.76
C SER A 353 2.23 -7.46 31.07
N SER A 354 3.55 -7.66 31.13
CA SER A 354 4.53 -6.57 31.20
C SER A 354 4.94 -6.04 29.82
N GLU A 355 4.72 -6.79 28.75
CA GLU A 355 5.26 -6.48 27.42
C GLU A 355 4.25 -5.83 26.48
N TRP A 356 4.73 -4.83 25.73
CA TRP A 356 4.01 -4.20 24.62
C TRP A 356 4.19 -5.02 23.34
N GLN A 357 3.07 -5.32 22.68
CA GLN A 357 3.05 -6.03 21.39
C GLN A 357 2.27 -5.24 20.34
N ARG A 358 2.60 -5.46 19.06
CA ARG A 358 1.89 -4.83 17.95
C ARG A 358 0.44 -5.32 17.90
N MET A 359 -0.48 -4.40 17.64
CA MET A 359 -1.86 -4.75 17.38
C MET A 359 -1.97 -5.47 16.04
N THR A 360 -2.55 -6.67 16.07
CA THR A 360 -2.81 -7.49 14.88
C THR A 360 -4.31 -7.69 14.72
N ASP A 361 -4.74 -8.07 13.51
CA ASP A 361 -6.14 -8.44 13.24
C ASP A 361 -6.64 -9.51 14.22
N THR A 362 -5.78 -10.44 14.64
CA THR A 362 -6.13 -11.46 15.63
C THR A 362 -6.45 -10.87 17.00
N ILE A 363 -5.69 -9.86 17.43
CA ILE A 363 -5.93 -9.16 18.70
C ILE A 363 -7.22 -8.34 18.60
N GLU A 364 -7.44 -7.62 17.51
CA GLU A 364 -8.67 -6.85 17.27
C GLU A 364 -9.91 -7.75 17.29
N ASN A 365 -9.85 -8.89 16.58
CA ASN A 365 -10.93 -9.89 16.58
C ASN A 365 -11.14 -10.53 17.96
N SER A 366 -10.07 -10.71 18.75
CA SER A 366 -10.15 -11.26 20.10
C SER A 366 -10.79 -10.28 21.08
N LEU A 367 -10.47 -8.99 20.96
CA LEU A 367 -11.09 -7.90 21.69
C LEU A 367 -12.60 -7.83 21.38
N TRP A 368 -12.96 -7.83 20.10
CA TRP A 368 -14.36 -7.89 19.68
C TRP A 368 -15.09 -9.09 20.28
N ARG A 369 -14.47 -10.28 20.24
CA ARG A 369 -15.04 -11.50 20.84
C ARG A 369 -15.24 -11.37 22.35
N ALA A 370 -14.31 -10.72 23.07
CA ALA A 370 -14.42 -10.49 24.51
C ALA A 370 -15.59 -9.55 24.83
N MET A 371 -15.74 -8.45 24.08
CA MET A 371 -16.87 -7.53 24.20
C MET A 371 -18.22 -8.24 24.04
N GLN A 372 -18.33 -9.13 23.05
CA GLN A 372 -19.56 -9.90 22.81
C GLN A 372 -19.90 -10.86 23.96
N LYS A 373 -18.89 -11.46 24.60
CA LYS A 373 -19.10 -12.34 25.77
C LYS A 373 -19.63 -11.59 26.98
N GLU A 374 -19.22 -10.34 27.15
CA GLU A 374 -19.62 -9.44 28.24
C GLU A 374 -20.92 -8.67 27.90
N GLY A 375 -21.59 -9.04 26.81
CA GLY A 375 -22.88 -8.46 26.40
C GLY A 375 -22.78 -7.10 25.72
N ILE A 376 -21.58 -6.64 25.38
CA ILE A 376 -21.35 -5.39 24.65
C ILE A 376 -21.51 -5.64 23.16
N ASN A 377 -22.68 -5.28 22.63
CA ASN A 377 -23.03 -5.46 21.22
C ASN A 377 -22.38 -4.38 20.34
N ALA A 378 -21.09 -4.54 20.02
CA ALA A 378 -20.33 -3.70 19.11
C ALA A 378 -20.04 -4.41 17.78
N ASP A 379 -20.09 -3.68 16.66
CA ASP A 379 -19.62 -4.19 15.37
C ASP A 379 -18.12 -3.92 15.16
N LEU A 380 -17.46 -4.77 14.35
CA LEU A 380 -16.03 -4.67 14.05
C LEU A 380 -15.66 -3.34 13.38
N SER A 381 -16.54 -2.76 12.57
CA SER A 381 -16.24 -1.49 11.89
C SER A 381 -16.17 -0.32 12.87
N ARG A 382 -17.06 -0.30 13.86
CA ARG A 382 -17.07 0.69 14.95
C ARG A 382 -15.88 0.50 15.86
N LEU A 383 -15.53 -0.74 16.18
CA LEU A 383 -14.31 -1.04 16.95
C LEU A 383 -13.07 -0.55 16.21
N HIS A 384 -12.92 -0.89 14.94
CA HIS A 384 -11.82 -0.43 14.11
C HIS A 384 -11.75 1.11 14.01
N THR A 385 -12.91 1.77 13.86
CA THR A 385 -12.99 3.24 13.83
C THR A 385 -12.52 3.85 15.15
N LEU A 386 -12.90 3.27 16.29
CA LEU A 386 -12.46 3.71 17.61
C LEU A 386 -10.95 3.52 17.78
N LEU A 387 -10.41 2.36 17.41
CA LEU A 387 -8.98 2.04 17.52
C LEU A 387 -8.08 2.88 16.61
N THR A 388 -8.65 3.43 15.53
CA THR A 388 -7.95 4.33 14.58
C THR A 388 -8.17 5.81 14.88
N SER A 389 -9.03 6.14 15.86
CA SER A 389 -9.30 7.51 16.31
C SER A 389 -8.27 8.02 17.33
N ASP A 390 -8.53 9.23 17.85
CA ASP A 390 -7.82 9.90 18.93
C ASP A 390 -8.04 9.27 20.31
N PHE A 391 -8.94 8.29 20.43
CA PHE A 391 -9.06 7.45 21.61
C PHE A 391 -7.74 6.75 21.98
N VAL A 392 -6.95 6.36 20.96
CA VAL A 392 -5.65 5.72 21.21
C VAL A 392 -4.56 6.78 21.35
N PRO A 393 -3.97 6.97 22.55
CA PRO A 393 -2.96 7.99 22.79
C PRO A 393 -1.69 7.71 21.99
N GLU A 394 -1.10 8.75 21.41
CA GLU A 394 0.17 8.63 20.69
C GLU A 394 1.37 8.65 21.66
N TYR A 395 2.43 7.93 21.30
CA TYR A 395 3.70 7.97 22.02
C TYR A 395 4.89 7.95 21.05
N HIS A 396 5.99 8.59 21.44
CA HIS A 396 7.22 8.62 20.65
C HIS A 396 8.30 7.75 21.34
N PRO A 397 8.70 6.60 20.77
CA PRO A 397 9.59 5.63 21.43
C PRO A 397 10.91 6.21 21.96
N LEU A 398 11.54 7.09 21.19
CA LEU A 398 12.79 7.74 21.61
C LEU A 398 12.53 8.73 22.75
N THR A 399 11.42 9.47 22.71
CA THR A 399 11.10 10.49 23.73
C THR A 399 10.80 9.81 25.05
N ASP A 400 9.99 8.75 25.02
CA ASP A 400 9.68 7.93 26.18
C ASP A 400 10.96 7.34 26.80
N TYR A 401 11.84 6.75 25.99
CA TYR A 401 13.13 6.24 26.48
C TYR A 401 13.95 7.35 27.14
N LEU A 402 14.16 8.47 26.46
CA LEU A 402 14.94 9.59 26.98
C LEU A 402 14.37 10.19 28.27
N ASN A 403 13.05 10.17 28.45
CA ASN A 403 12.38 10.64 29.66
C ASN A 403 12.55 9.70 30.86
N THR A 404 12.90 8.43 30.64
CA THR A 404 13.20 7.47 31.71
C THR A 404 14.63 7.55 32.23
N LEU A 405 15.53 8.22 31.49
CA LEU A 405 16.95 8.28 31.82
C LEU A 405 17.24 9.23 32.99
N PRO A 406 18.23 8.91 33.84
CA PRO A 406 18.74 9.87 34.81
C PRO A 406 19.43 11.05 34.11
N PRO A 407 19.53 12.22 34.76
CA PRO A 407 20.30 13.34 34.22
C PRO A 407 21.79 12.95 34.13
N TRP A 408 22.46 13.40 33.08
CA TRP A 408 23.90 13.24 32.94
C TRP A 408 24.65 14.04 34.01
N ASP A 409 25.75 13.48 34.49
CA ASP A 409 26.57 14.03 35.59
C ASP A 409 27.37 15.30 35.21
N GLY A 410 27.40 15.68 33.93
CA GLY A 410 28.11 16.85 33.42
C GLY A 410 29.63 16.69 33.28
N THR A 411 30.20 15.55 33.69
CA THR A 411 31.66 15.37 33.79
C THR A 411 32.17 14.11 33.09
N SER A 412 31.42 13.01 33.09
CA SER A 412 31.80 11.79 32.40
C SER A 412 31.60 11.91 30.88
N ASP A 413 32.41 11.19 30.10
CA ASP A 413 32.27 11.16 28.63
C ASP A 413 31.87 9.78 28.07
N PRO A 414 30.64 9.29 28.34
CA PRO A 414 30.14 8.03 27.77
C PRO A 414 30.21 7.94 26.25
N ILE A 415 29.89 9.03 25.53
CA ILE A 415 29.96 9.10 24.06
C ILE A 415 31.42 8.98 23.61
N GLY A 416 32.37 9.62 24.29
CA GLY A 416 33.79 9.47 24.02
C GLY A 416 34.29 8.04 24.24
N LYS A 417 33.85 7.38 25.32
CA LYS A 417 34.16 5.96 25.57
C LYS A 417 33.61 5.04 24.48
N LEU A 418 32.37 5.29 24.03
CA LEU A 418 31.77 4.56 22.92
C LEU A 418 32.54 4.81 21.60
N ALA A 419 32.95 6.04 21.35
CA ALA A 419 33.76 6.38 20.17
C ALA A 419 35.14 5.70 20.20
N ALA A 420 35.74 5.54 21.38
CA ALA A 420 37.03 4.89 21.56
C ALA A 420 37.03 3.38 21.18
N MET A 421 35.85 2.76 21.04
CA MET A 421 35.73 1.39 20.53
C MET A 421 36.08 1.27 19.04
N VAL A 422 36.08 2.39 18.29
CA VAL A 422 36.32 2.40 16.85
C VAL A 422 37.74 2.92 16.57
N HIS A 423 38.61 2.04 16.09
CA HIS A 423 40.02 2.36 15.84
C HIS A 423 40.22 2.86 14.41
N THR A 424 40.30 4.17 14.23
CA THR A 424 40.46 4.80 12.91
C THR A 424 41.93 4.92 12.48
N THR A 425 42.22 4.73 11.20
CA THR A 425 43.57 4.90 10.62
C THR A 425 43.81 6.30 10.04
N ASP A 426 42.74 7.03 9.75
CA ASP A 426 42.79 8.31 9.03
C ASP A 426 42.57 9.54 9.93
N ASN A 427 42.31 9.35 11.22
CA ASN A 427 42.07 10.43 12.19
C ASN A 427 42.57 10.07 13.60
N SER A 428 42.85 11.10 14.41
CA SER A 428 43.11 10.90 15.83
C SER A 428 41.83 10.47 16.56
N PRO A 429 41.93 9.67 17.64
CA PRO A 429 40.78 9.23 18.42
C PRO A 429 39.90 10.39 18.93
N GLU A 430 40.52 11.50 19.35
CA GLU A 430 39.82 12.67 19.88
C GLU A 430 38.99 13.36 18.78
N LYS A 431 39.55 13.43 17.57
CA LYS A 431 38.89 14.02 16.42
C LYS A 431 37.72 13.17 15.95
N PHE A 432 37.90 11.85 15.91
CA PHE A 432 36.82 10.90 15.65
C PHE A 432 35.69 11.04 16.69
N ALA A 433 36.02 11.07 17.98
CA ALA A 433 35.03 11.22 19.06
C ALA A 433 34.23 12.53 18.94
N SER A 434 34.88 13.64 18.55
CA SER A 434 34.21 14.93 18.30
C SER A 434 33.19 14.83 17.16
N TYR A 435 33.57 14.23 16.03
CA TYR A 435 32.67 14.02 14.88
C TYR A 435 31.52 13.06 15.20
N PHE A 436 31.83 11.95 15.87
CA PHE A 436 30.85 10.95 16.28
C PHE A 436 29.82 11.55 17.25
N ARG A 437 30.27 12.34 18.24
CA ARG A 437 29.38 13.05 19.18
C ARG A 437 28.42 13.98 18.45
N ARG A 438 28.91 14.78 17.48
CA ARG A 438 28.05 15.65 16.67
C ARG A 438 27.00 14.87 15.89
N TRP A 439 27.43 13.81 15.22
CA TRP A 439 26.50 12.99 14.45
C TRP A 439 25.45 12.29 15.34
N LEU A 440 25.84 11.76 16.49
CA LEU A 440 24.92 11.11 17.43
C LEU A 440 23.90 12.10 18.03
N VAL A 441 24.33 13.29 18.44
CA VAL A 441 23.41 14.33 18.93
C VAL A 441 22.49 14.80 17.79
N GLY A 442 23.02 14.91 16.56
CA GLY A 442 22.22 15.22 15.37
C GLY A 442 21.16 14.17 15.05
N MET A 443 21.44 12.88 15.33
CA MET A 443 20.45 11.81 15.21
C MET A 443 19.28 12.01 16.17
N LEU A 444 19.56 12.34 17.44
CA LEU A 444 18.50 12.63 18.41
C LEU A 444 17.70 13.87 17.99
N ALA A 445 18.37 14.94 17.56
CA ALA A 445 17.71 16.16 17.12
C ALA A 445 16.75 15.91 15.95
N GLY A 446 17.19 15.19 14.91
CA GLY A 446 16.36 14.87 13.75
C GLY A 446 15.18 13.94 14.06
N ALA A 447 15.32 13.08 15.08
CA ALA A 447 14.23 12.21 15.51
C ALA A 447 13.22 12.89 16.45
N LEU A 448 13.60 13.99 17.12
CA LEU A 448 12.76 14.67 18.12
C LEU A 448 12.15 15.98 17.63
N ASP A 449 12.80 16.70 16.70
CA ASP A 449 12.31 17.95 16.13
C ASP A 449 12.06 17.82 14.62
N GLU A 450 10.78 17.82 14.24
CA GLU A 450 10.30 17.69 12.86
C GLU A 450 10.77 18.81 11.92
N ARG A 451 11.36 19.91 12.45
CA ARG A 451 11.90 21.02 11.66
C ARG A 451 13.34 20.76 11.20
N THR A 452 13.99 19.73 11.74
CA THR A 452 15.41 19.45 11.49
C THR A 452 15.62 18.00 11.11
N VAL A 453 16.67 17.72 10.37
CA VAL A 453 17.12 16.36 10.06
C VAL A 453 18.62 16.29 10.17
N ASN A 454 19.15 15.09 10.40
CA ASN A 454 20.59 14.88 10.39
C ASN A 454 21.11 14.91 8.95
N HIS A 455 21.78 16.00 8.58
CA HIS A 455 22.25 16.22 7.20
C HIS A 455 23.50 15.41 6.83
N VAL A 456 24.01 14.59 7.75
CA VAL A 456 25.30 13.91 7.63
C VAL A 456 25.11 12.41 7.72
N ILE A 457 25.68 11.70 6.75
CA ILE A 457 25.73 10.25 6.65
C ILE A 457 27.06 9.79 7.26
N PHE A 458 26.97 8.99 8.32
CA PHE A 458 28.16 8.44 8.99
C PHE A 458 28.61 7.15 8.30
N VAL A 459 29.84 7.12 7.77
CA VAL A 459 30.34 6.01 6.96
C VAL A 459 31.58 5.40 7.58
N LEU A 460 31.58 4.09 7.76
CA LEU A 460 32.76 3.32 8.17
C LEU A 460 33.24 2.46 7.00
N ILE A 461 34.48 2.68 6.57
CA ILE A 461 35.16 1.88 5.56
C ILE A 461 36.25 1.08 6.26
N GLY A 462 36.38 -0.21 5.97
CA GLY A 462 37.48 -1.02 6.50
C GLY A 462 37.38 -2.46 6.05
N ARG A 463 38.28 -3.32 6.52
CA ARG A 463 38.27 -4.75 6.15
C ARG A 463 36.96 -5.44 6.55
N GLN A 464 36.48 -6.38 5.74
CA GLN A 464 35.35 -7.23 6.12
C GLN A 464 35.65 -7.97 7.44
N GLY A 465 34.64 -8.11 8.29
CA GLY A 465 34.78 -8.77 9.60
C GLY A 465 35.24 -7.87 10.74
N SER A 466 35.47 -6.57 10.51
CA SER A 466 35.87 -5.59 11.54
C SER A 466 34.70 -5.05 12.39
N TYR A 467 33.64 -5.83 12.59
CA TYR A 467 32.44 -5.47 13.37
C TYR A 467 31.66 -4.19 13.01
N LYS A 468 31.91 -3.54 11.84
CA LYS A 468 31.24 -2.28 11.43
C LYS A 468 29.72 -2.31 11.51
N THR A 469 29.07 -3.26 10.83
CA THR A 469 27.60 -3.39 10.89
C THR A 469 27.14 -3.68 12.31
N SER A 470 27.84 -4.56 13.02
CA SER A 470 27.49 -4.95 14.39
C SER A 470 27.55 -3.77 15.35
N PHE A 471 28.53 -2.87 15.18
CA PHE A 471 28.62 -1.61 15.92
C PHE A 471 27.42 -0.71 15.64
N MET A 472 27.06 -0.50 14.35
CA MET A 472 25.88 0.31 13.99
C MET A 472 24.58 -0.26 14.56
N GLN A 473 24.40 -1.58 14.49
CA GLN A 473 23.21 -2.26 15.02
C GLN A 473 23.12 -2.16 16.55
N ASN A 474 24.26 -2.15 17.25
CA ASN A 474 24.31 -2.03 18.71
C ASN A 474 24.33 -0.58 19.22
N LEU A 475 24.33 0.42 18.34
CA LEU A 475 24.26 1.83 18.73
C LEU A 475 22.92 2.21 19.38
N LEU A 476 21.81 1.62 18.89
CA LEU A 476 20.51 1.78 19.53
C LEU A 476 20.39 0.87 20.77
N PRO A 477 19.82 1.37 21.88
CA PRO A 477 19.55 0.55 23.05
C PRO A 477 18.61 -0.62 22.71
N PRO A 478 18.63 -1.72 23.46
CA PRO A 478 17.82 -2.91 23.16
C PRO A 478 16.33 -2.61 22.93
N CYS A 479 15.73 -1.67 23.69
CA CYS A 479 14.34 -1.26 23.54
C CYS A 479 14.04 -0.53 22.22
N LEU A 480 15.03 0.16 21.63
CA LEU A 480 14.92 0.89 20.37
C LEU A 480 15.53 0.14 19.17
N ARG A 481 16.16 -1.02 19.39
CA ARG A 481 16.82 -1.80 18.33
C ARG A 481 15.88 -2.20 17.19
N ARG A 482 14.57 -2.27 17.43
CA ARG A 482 13.55 -2.50 16.40
C ARG A 482 13.42 -1.35 15.37
N TYR A 483 13.94 -0.16 15.68
CA TYR A 483 13.98 1.01 14.79
C TYR A 483 15.34 1.16 14.09
N PHE A 484 16.14 0.10 14.08
CA PHE A 484 17.29 -0.05 13.20
C PHE A 484 16.91 -0.92 12.00
N THR A 485 17.35 -0.55 10.81
CA THR A 485 17.20 -1.37 9.61
C THR A 485 18.44 -1.32 8.75
N THR A 486 18.70 -2.43 8.06
CA THR A 486 19.80 -2.56 7.10
C THR A 486 19.24 -2.61 5.69
N LYS A 487 19.82 -1.82 4.80
CA LYS A 487 19.50 -1.80 3.37
C LYS A 487 20.74 -2.20 2.58
N THR A 488 20.59 -3.24 1.76
CA THR A 488 21.61 -3.67 0.78
C THR A 488 21.22 -3.21 -0.62
N ASN A 489 22.20 -3.09 -1.50
CA ASN A 489 22.12 -2.53 -2.85
C ASN A 489 21.29 -3.35 -3.88
N SER A 490 20.44 -4.27 -3.40
CA SER A 490 19.68 -5.21 -4.25
C SER A 490 18.34 -4.67 -4.74
N GLN A 491 17.89 -3.49 -4.28
CA GLN A 491 16.62 -2.89 -4.68
C GLN A 491 16.80 -1.41 -5.02
N ARG A 492 16.20 -0.97 -6.13
CA ARG A 492 16.03 0.47 -6.40
C ARG A 492 15.29 1.07 -5.20
N LEU A 493 15.85 2.14 -4.62
CA LEU A 493 15.20 2.97 -3.61
C LEU A 493 13.81 3.40 -4.12
N GLY A 494 12.77 2.68 -3.69
CA GLY A 494 11.40 2.76 -4.16
C GLY A 494 10.51 3.51 -3.18
N LYS A 495 9.18 3.37 -3.36
CA LYS A 495 8.19 4.02 -2.49
C LYS A 495 8.26 3.53 -1.04
N ASP A 496 8.54 2.25 -0.84
CA ASP A 496 8.64 1.65 0.49
C ASP A 496 9.88 2.14 1.25
N ASP A 497 10.92 2.59 0.53
CA ASP A 497 12.11 3.19 1.15
C ASP A 497 11.85 4.62 1.66
N LEU A 498 10.90 5.33 1.07
CA LEU A 498 10.49 6.64 1.59
C LEU A 498 9.77 6.51 2.93
N LEU A 499 8.97 5.46 3.14
CA LEU A 499 8.36 5.19 4.45
C LEU A 499 9.38 4.76 5.50
N THR A 500 10.48 4.11 5.07
CA THR A 500 11.60 3.77 5.95
C THR A 500 12.17 5.01 6.64
N LEU A 501 12.14 6.17 5.98
CA LEU A 501 12.62 7.45 6.52
C LEU A 501 11.80 7.96 7.71
N SER A 502 10.52 7.61 7.80
CA SER A 502 9.64 7.98 8.91
C SER A 502 9.54 6.91 10.00
N GLU A 503 9.87 5.65 9.68
CA GLU A 503 9.65 4.51 10.57
C GLU A 503 10.88 4.14 11.43
N PHE A 504 12.10 4.39 10.92
CA PHE A 504 13.34 3.94 11.54
C PHE A 504 14.18 5.12 12.04
N LEU A 505 14.78 5.00 13.22
CA LEU A 505 15.69 6.00 13.78
C LEU A 505 17.06 5.97 13.10
N LEU A 506 17.51 4.77 12.73
CA LEU A 506 18.81 4.55 12.10
C LEU A 506 18.68 3.57 10.94
N VAL A 507 19.10 4.00 9.76
CA VAL A 507 19.10 3.20 8.53
C VAL A 507 20.55 3.00 8.11
N ASN A 508 21.01 1.75 8.12
CA ASN A 508 22.35 1.37 7.71
C ASN A 508 22.38 0.90 6.25
N PHE A 509 23.20 1.55 5.43
CA PHE A 509 23.48 1.12 4.06
C PHE A 509 24.73 0.25 4.01
N GLU A 510 24.52 -1.05 3.84
CA GLU A 510 25.61 -2.00 3.66
C GLU A 510 26.13 -2.00 2.24
N GLU A 511 27.43 -2.24 2.11
CA GLU A 511 28.14 -2.29 0.83
C GLU A 511 27.95 -0.99 0.03
N ILE A 512 28.09 0.15 0.71
CA ILE A 512 27.94 1.49 0.11
C ILE A 512 28.85 1.69 -1.10
N ASP A 513 30.00 1.02 -1.10
CA ASP A 513 30.99 1.00 -2.16
C ASP A 513 30.52 0.27 -3.44
N THR A 514 29.42 -0.46 -3.38
CA THR A 514 28.80 -1.09 -4.55
C THR A 514 27.71 -0.23 -5.18
N MET A 515 27.27 0.84 -4.50
CA MET A 515 26.17 1.68 -4.97
C MET A 515 26.53 2.44 -6.25
N ARG A 516 25.56 2.52 -7.17
CA ARG A 516 25.74 3.29 -8.40
C ARG A 516 25.67 4.79 -8.10
N PRO A 517 26.27 5.65 -8.94
CA PRO A 517 26.20 7.10 -8.76
C PRO A 517 24.76 7.65 -8.64
N THR A 518 23.79 7.04 -9.34
CA THR A 518 22.38 7.43 -9.23
C THR A 518 21.79 7.16 -7.85
N GLU A 519 22.19 6.06 -7.20
CA GLU A 519 21.72 5.67 -5.88
C GLU A 519 22.35 6.55 -4.80
N LEU A 520 23.66 6.84 -4.92
CA LEU A 520 24.34 7.80 -4.04
C LEU A 520 23.70 9.20 -4.11
N ASN A 521 23.32 9.66 -5.31
CA ASN A 521 22.63 10.93 -5.48
C ASN A 521 21.22 10.93 -4.87
N GLN A 522 20.50 9.81 -4.96
CA GLN A 522 19.21 9.65 -4.30
C GLN A 522 19.35 9.66 -2.78
N LEU A 523 20.37 8.99 -2.23
CA LEU A 523 20.68 9.01 -0.80
C LEU A 523 21.00 10.43 -0.30
N LYS A 524 21.82 11.19 -1.04
CA LYS A 524 22.08 12.61 -0.75
C LYS A 524 20.79 13.44 -0.71
N ALA A 525 19.85 13.18 -1.63
CA ALA A 525 18.57 13.88 -1.68
C ALA A 525 17.68 13.54 -0.47
N MET A 526 17.57 12.25 -0.14
CA MET A 526 16.79 11.78 1.02
C MET A 526 17.31 12.37 2.34
N THR A 527 18.63 12.50 2.49
CA THR A 527 19.29 13.09 3.68
C THR A 527 18.86 14.54 3.96
N THR A 528 18.33 15.24 2.96
CA THR A 528 17.88 16.63 3.11
C THR A 528 16.37 16.82 3.12
N ALA A 529 15.59 15.77 2.87
CA ALA A 529 14.14 15.86 2.93
C ALA A 529 13.70 16.04 4.38
N LEU A 530 12.76 16.96 4.66
CA LEU A 530 12.19 17.13 6.01
C LEU A 530 10.93 16.28 6.23
N TYR A 531 10.19 16.02 5.15
CA TYR A 531 8.92 15.31 5.18
C TYR A 531 8.78 14.37 4.00
N ILE A 532 7.98 13.33 4.18
CA ILE A 532 7.55 12.39 3.16
C ILE A 532 6.04 12.56 2.96
N ASP A 533 5.63 12.87 1.72
CA ASP A 533 4.22 12.98 1.32
C ASP A 533 3.79 11.71 0.58
N GLU A 534 3.39 10.68 1.33
CA GLU A 534 3.01 9.38 0.76
C GLU A 534 1.71 8.82 1.34
N ARG A 535 1.14 7.86 0.62
CA ARG A 535 -0.05 7.12 1.08
C ARG A 535 0.39 5.85 1.78
N LEU A 536 0.10 5.74 3.08
CA LEU A 536 0.34 4.50 3.83
C LEU A 536 -0.39 3.31 3.18
N PRO A 537 0.16 2.08 3.27
CA PRO A 537 -0.53 0.87 2.83
C PRO A 537 -1.94 0.81 3.42
N TYR A 538 -2.94 0.59 2.57
CA TYR A 538 -4.38 0.59 2.94
C TYR A 538 -4.94 1.93 3.49
N GLY A 539 -4.11 2.96 3.62
CA GLY A 539 -4.55 4.31 4.01
C GLY A 539 -5.52 4.87 2.99
N ARG A 540 -6.50 5.68 3.42
CA ARG A 540 -7.47 6.32 2.49
C ARG A 540 -6.89 7.57 1.84
N ASN A 541 -6.09 8.33 2.59
CA ASN A 541 -5.53 9.62 2.21
C ASN A 541 -4.01 9.54 2.17
N LYS A 542 -3.39 10.46 1.43
CA LYS A 542 -1.96 10.75 1.59
C LYS A 542 -1.74 11.41 2.94
N VAL A 543 -0.64 11.07 3.59
CA VAL A 543 -0.21 11.64 4.87
C VAL A 543 1.16 12.31 4.67
N ARG A 544 1.41 13.34 5.47
CA ARG A 544 2.71 14.00 5.54
C ARG A 544 3.41 13.51 6.79
N LEU A 545 4.46 12.71 6.61
CA LEU A 545 5.21 12.10 7.71
C LEU A 545 6.55 12.82 7.88
N PRO A 546 6.99 13.10 9.12
CA PRO A 546 8.30 13.68 9.36
C PRO A 546 9.41 12.68 9.01
N HIS A 547 10.52 13.17 8.46
CA HIS A 547 11.73 12.38 8.29
C HIS A 547 12.48 12.32 9.63
N VAL A 548 12.57 11.13 10.21
CA VAL A 548 13.22 10.89 11.52
C VAL A 548 14.52 10.11 11.40
N ALA A 549 14.72 9.40 10.29
CA ALA A 549 15.87 8.55 10.07
C ALA A 549 17.18 9.34 10.00
N SER A 550 18.19 8.85 10.72
CA SER A 550 19.59 9.15 10.41
C SER A 550 20.20 8.04 9.60
N PHE A 551 21.17 8.39 8.78
CA PHE A 551 21.84 7.44 7.90
C PHE A 551 23.24 7.11 8.40
N CYS A 552 23.53 5.81 8.42
CA CYS A 552 24.88 5.31 8.47
C CYS A 552 25.14 4.37 7.28
N ALA A 553 26.41 4.13 6.99
CA ALA A 553 26.80 3.23 5.94
C ALA A 553 28.09 2.50 6.28
N THR A 554 28.26 1.31 5.71
CA THR A 554 29.46 0.50 5.87
C THR A 554 29.93 0.00 4.52
N GLY A 555 31.23 0.00 4.28
CA GLY A 555 31.82 -0.49 3.04
C GLY A 555 33.23 -1.03 3.24
N ASN A 556 33.80 -1.56 2.16
CA ASN A 556 35.17 -2.10 2.16
C ASN A 556 36.12 -1.27 1.30
N ASN A 557 35.63 -0.70 0.19
CA ASN A 557 36.44 0.13 -0.69
C ASN A 557 36.39 1.62 -0.29
N PRO A 558 37.54 2.29 -0.04
CA PRO A 558 37.56 3.72 0.28
C PRO A 558 37.16 4.62 -0.90
N LEU A 559 37.31 4.18 -2.14
CA LEU A 559 37.06 5.00 -3.33
C LEU A 559 35.63 4.82 -3.86
N PHE A 560 34.63 5.33 -3.12
CA PHE A 560 33.22 5.20 -3.49
C PHE A 560 32.51 6.52 -3.82
N LEU A 561 33.10 7.66 -3.50
CA LEU A 561 32.50 8.96 -3.80
C LEU A 561 32.74 9.30 -5.28
N THR A 562 31.70 9.18 -6.09
CA THR A 562 31.79 9.34 -7.56
C THR A 562 31.38 10.72 -8.08
N ASP A 563 30.87 11.59 -7.21
CA ASP A 563 30.35 12.90 -7.58
C ASP A 563 30.97 14.00 -6.71
N ASP A 564 31.46 15.04 -7.37
CA ASP A 564 32.19 16.17 -6.77
C ASP A 564 31.26 17.11 -5.98
N THR A 565 29.94 16.93 -6.08
CA THR A 565 28.95 17.80 -5.43
C THR A 565 28.38 17.22 -4.14
N GLY A 566 28.26 18.06 -3.10
CA GLY A 566 27.57 17.69 -1.88
C GLY A 566 28.36 16.78 -0.94
N ASN A 567 29.70 16.75 -1.05
CA ASN A 567 30.57 15.93 -0.23
C ASN A 567 30.50 16.24 1.27
N ARG A 568 30.05 17.45 1.64
CA ARG A 568 29.75 17.83 3.03
C ARG A 568 28.74 16.93 3.76
N ARG A 569 27.96 16.11 3.04
CA ARG A 569 26.99 15.17 3.62
C ARG A 569 27.62 13.85 4.04
N TRP A 570 28.85 13.57 3.62
CA TRP A 570 29.54 12.33 3.96
C TRP A 570 30.51 12.56 5.11
N LEU A 571 30.41 11.74 6.14
CA LEU A 571 31.33 11.71 7.26
C LEU A 571 31.98 10.33 7.29
N VAL A 572 33.01 10.18 6.46
CA VAL A 572 33.68 8.90 6.19
C VAL A 572 34.85 8.68 7.13
N PHE A 573 35.04 7.47 7.63
CA PHE A 573 36.20 7.09 8.43
C PHE A 573 36.76 5.75 7.95
N GLU A 574 38.08 5.68 7.87
CA GLU A 574 38.77 4.42 7.61
C GLU A 574 39.11 3.75 8.93
N VAL A 575 38.61 2.52 9.11
CA VAL A 575 38.64 1.78 10.36
C VAL A 575 39.57 0.59 10.22
N ALA A 576 40.55 0.49 11.11
CA ALA A 576 41.41 -0.68 11.24
C ALA A 576 40.64 -1.84 11.87
N ASP A 577 40.00 -1.56 13.01
CA ASP A 577 39.26 -2.54 13.79
C ASP A 577 38.22 -1.86 14.69
N ILE A 578 37.25 -2.63 15.19
CA ILE A 578 36.28 -2.16 16.18
C ILE A 578 36.21 -3.19 17.30
N ASP A 579 36.30 -2.72 18.54
CA ASP A 579 36.14 -3.57 19.72
C ASP A 579 34.76 -4.26 19.68
N SER A 580 34.74 -5.57 19.91
CA SER A 580 33.53 -6.38 19.82
C SER A 580 32.42 -5.83 20.75
N PRO A 581 31.26 -5.41 20.22
CA PRO A 581 30.16 -4.89 21.03
C PRO A 581 29.58 -5.89 22.04
N TRP A 582 29.90 -7.19 21.88
CA TRP A 582 29.49 -8.24 22.80
C TRP A 582 30.47 -8.47 23.95
N GLU A 583 31.75 -8.15 23.75
CA GLU A 583 32.79 -8.25 24.78
C GLU A 583 32.93 -6.93 25.56
N HIS A 584 32.59 -5.82 24.91
CA HIS A 584 32.61 -4.47 25.46
C HIS A 584 31.18 -3.91 25.52
N PRO A 585 30.40 -4.23 26.57
CA PRO A 585 29.02 -3.80 26.68
C PRO A 585 28.93 -2.26 26.73
N ILE A 586 28.03 -1.72 25.92
CA ILE A 586 27.78 -0.28 25.82
C ILE A 586 26.79 0.12 26.92
N ASP A 587 27.14 1.12 27.71
CA ASP A 587 26.20 1.77 28.64
C ASP A 587 25.30 2.75 27.86
N HIS A 588 24.25 2.23 27.24
CA HIS A 588 23.33 3.04 26.43
C HIS A 588 22.69 4.15 27.24
N ASP A 589 22.30 3.88 28.48
CA ASP A 589 21.61 4.87 29.31
C ASP A 589 22.52 6.09 29.58
N ALA A 590 23.80 5.86 29.91
CA ALA A 590 24.75 6.94 30.06
C ALA A 590 25.04 7.70 28.75
N VAL A 591 25.18 6.98 27.63
CA VAL A 591 25.40 7.58 26.30
C VAL A 591 24.25 8.48 25.88
N TYR A 592 23.01 8.01 26.00
CA TYR A 592 21.83 8.76 25.60
C TYR A 592 21.48 9.87 26.61
N ALA A 593 21.79 9.69 27.90
CA ALA A 593 21.69 10.77 28.89
C ALA A 593 22.64 11.93 28.55
N GLN A 594 23.90 11.64 28.20
CA GLN A 594 24.85 12.66 27.74
C GLN A 594 24.38 13.33 26.45
N ALA A 595 23.93 12.54 25.46
CA ALA A 595 23.46 13.08 24.18
C ALA A 595 22.23 14.00 24.36
N LYS A 596 21.29 13.62 25.22
CA LYS A 596 20.12 14.43 25.59
C LYS A 596 20.53 15.73 26.28
N ALA A 597 21.43 15.66 27.26
CA ALA A 597 21.90 16.86 27.97
C ALA A 597 22.64 17.85 27.05
N LEU A 598 23.41 17.32 26.08
CA LEU A 598 24.03 18.14 25.04
C LEU A 598 22.98 18.81 24.15
N LEU A 599 21.96 18.06 23.72
CA LEU A 599 20.88 18.62 22.91
C LEU A 599 20.12 19.73 23.65
N ASP A 600 19.73 19.48 24.91
CA ASP A 600 18.99 20.42 25.76
C ASP A 600 19.79 21.69 26.07
N SER A 601 21.13 21.60 26.14
CA SER A 601 22.03 22.75 26.35
C SER A 601 22.36 23.54 25.08
N GLY A 602 21.78 23.16 23.93
CA GLY A 602 22.00 23.84 22.65
C GLY A 602 23.33 23.50 21.98
N PHE A 603 23.88 22.30 22.24
CA PHE A 603 25.08 21.81 21.58
C PHE A 603 24.92 21.84 20.04
N ARG A 604 25.90 22.43 19.35
CA ARG A 604 25.90 22.57 17.90
C ARG A 604 26.31 21.25 17.23
N TYR A 605 25.32 20.46 16.80
CA TYR A 605 25.51 19.17 16.16
C TYR A 605 25.74 19.23 14.63
N TRP A 606 25.54 20.39 13.99
CA TRP A 606 25.83 20.59 12.57
C TRP A 606 27.23 21.19 12.33
N PHE A 607 27.72 21.06 11.10
CA PHE A 607 28.97 21.67 10.63
C PHE A 607 28.71 23.01 9.93
N GLN A 608 29.61 23.98 10.07
CA GLN A 608 29.52 25.26 9.35
C GLN A 608 30.90 25.88 9.08
N GLY A 609 30.96 26.76 8.06
CA GLY A 609 32.18 27.51 7.73
C GLY A 609 33.38 26.60 7.45
N GLU A 610 34.50 26.90 8.09
CA GLU A 610 35.77 26.18 7.93
C GLU A 610 35.67 24.67 8.23
N GLU A 611 34.75 24.24 9.10
CA GLU A 611 34.55 22.81 9.41
C GLU A 611 34.03 22.03 8.20
N ILE A 612 33.20 22.68 7.36
CA ILE A 612 32.72 22.08 6.11
C ILE A 612 33.87 21.97 5.11
N ASP A 613 34.74 22.98 5.06
CA ASP A 613 35.89 22.98 4.14
C ASP A 613 36.92 21.91 4.54
N GLU A 614 37.16 21.75 5.84
CA GLU A 614 37.97 20.67 6.39
C GLU A 614 37.38 19.30 6.07
N LEU A 615 36.07 19.12 6.30
CA LEU A 615 35.37 17.87 5.98
C LEU A 615 35.47 17.53 4.49
N ASN A 616 35.25 18.52 3.61
CA ASN A 616 35.38 18.34 2.16
C ASN A 616 36.82 17.97 1.77
N ARG A 617 37.83 18.64 2.35
CA ARG A 617 39.25 18.33 2.08
C ARG A 617 39.57 16.89 2.45
N ARG A 618 39.09 16.42 3.59
CA ARG A 618 39.25 15.03 4.05
C ARG A 618 38.54 14.05 3.11
N ASN A 619 37.34 14.39 2.67
CA ASN A 619 36.54 13.52 1.81
C ASN A 619 37.17 13.30 0.41
N ARG A 620 38.07 14.17 -0.05
CA ARG A 620 38.82 13.99 -1.31
C ARG A 620 39.57 12.66 -1.38
N ARG A 621 40.03 12.12 -0.24
CA ARG A 621 40.71 10.81 -0.19
C ARG A 621 39.79 9.64 -0.57
N PHE A 622 38.48 9.81 -0.42
CA PHE A 622 37.46 8.78 -0.70
C PHE A 622 36.79 8.98 -2.07
N GLU A 623 37.23 9.99 -2.84
CA GLU A 623 36.74 10.26 -4.19
C GLU A 623 37.31 9.25 -5.19
N THR A 624 36.44 8.63 -5.98
CA THR A 624 36.85 7.77 -7.08
C THR A 624 37.61 8.62 -8.10
N PRO A 625 38.81 8.20 -8.54
CA PRO A 625 39.56 8.93 -9.56
C PRO A 625 38.71 9.15 -10.80
N ASN A 626 38.66 10.39 -11.28
CA ASN A 626 37.86 10.79 -12.43
C ASN A 626 38.77 10.81 -13.68
N PRO A 627 38.66 9.83 -14.60
CA PRO A 627 39.56 9.74 -15.76
C PRO A 627 39.50 10.97 -16.67
N ALA A 628 38.34 11.65 -16.71
CA ALA A 628 38.18 12.89 -17.45
C ALA A 628 39.03 14.02 -16.85
N ARG A 629 39.04 14.13 -15.53
CA ARG A 629 39.82 15.13 -14.78
C ARG A 629 41.31 14.85 -14.94
N GLU A 630 41.72 13.59 -14.82
CA GLU A 630 43.11 13.16 -15.00
C GLU A 630 43.62 13.49 -16.40
N LEU A 631 42.86 13.18 -17.46
CA LEU A 631 43.25 13.52 -18.83
C LEU A 631 43.31 15.03 -19.06
N ILE A 632 42.37 15.80 -18.50
CA ILE A 632 42.43 17.26 -18.63
C ILE A 632 43.69 17.80 -17.97
N LEU A 633 44.01 17.37 -16.75
CA LEU A 633 45.20 17.80 -16.01
C LEU A 633 46.51 17.31 -16.65
N ALA A 634 46.51 16.11 -17.23
CA ALA A 634 47.67 15.54 -17.90
C ALA A 634 48.03 16.33 -19.17
N PHE A 635 47.04 16.81 -19.93
CA PHE A 635 47.29 17.44 -21.24
C PHE A 635 47.15 18.97 -21.23
N TYR A 636 46.46 19.56 -20.26
CA TYR A 636 46.21 20.99 -20.18
C TYR A 636 46.63 21.56 -18.83
N ARG A 637 47.20 22.76 -18.84
CA ARG A 637 47.49 23.57 -17.65
C ARG A 637 47.02 25.01 -17.85
N LYS A 638 46.95 25.77 -16.77
CA LYS A 638 46.69 27.22 -16.87
C LYS A 638 47.93 27.89 -17.48
N PRO A 639 47.76 28.86 -18.41
CA PRO A 639 48.89 29.66 -18.87
C PRO A 639 49.51 30.41 -17.69
N TYR A 640 50.84 30.52 -17.65
CA TYR A 640 51.56 31.25 -16.59
C TYR A 640 52.31 32.46 -17.15
N GLY A 641 52.30 33.57 -16.41
CA GLY A 641 53.01 34.80 -16.79
C GLY A 641 52.52 35.38 -18.12
N LEU A 642 53.44 35.56 -19.08
CA LEU A 642 53.17 36.11 -20.42
C LEU A 642 52.98 35.01 -21.50
N GLU A 643 52.79 33.76 -21.09
CA GLU A 643 52.58 32.65 -22.02
C GLU A 643 51.28 32.83 -22.81
N LYS A 644 51.35 32.62 -24.13
CA LYS A 644 50.17 32.67 -25.00
C LYS A 644 49.31 31.42 -24.80
N GLY A 645 48.20 31.58 -24.07
CA GLY A 645 47.18 30.53 -23.98
C GLY A 645 46.43 30.31 -25.31
N ARG A 646 45.87 29.12 -25.45
CA ARG A 646 44.98 28.70 -26.54
C ARG A 646 43.54 28.68 -26.04
N TYR A 647 42.62 29.09 -26.91
CA TYR A 647 41.19 28.97 -26.65
C TYR A 647 40.67 27.65 -27.18
N ILE A 648 40.14 26.81 -26.29
CA ILE A 648 39.57 25.51 -26.64
C ILE A 648 38.13 25.41 -26.15
N THR A 649 37.26 24.80 -26.94
CA THR A 649 35.89 24.51 -26.55
C THR A 649 35.80 23.17 -25.83
N ALA A 650 34.78 22.98 -24.99
CA ALA A 650 34.51 21.67 -24.38
C ALA A 650 34.32 20.58 -25.45
N SER A 651 33.73 20.91 -26.60
CA SER A 651 33.56 19.99 -27.73
C SER A 651 34.89 19.53 -28.32
N GLN A 652 35.90 20.39 -28.40
CA GLN A 652 37.23 20.03 -28.89
C GLN A 652 37.95 19.09 -27.90
N ILE A 653 37.81 19.30 -26.59
CA ILE A 653 38.34 18.40 -25.56
C ILE A 653 37.66 17.01 -25.66
N VAL A 654 36.33 17.00 -25.81
CA VAL A 654 35.58 15.75 -26.03
C VAL A 654 36.01 15.07 -27.32
N ALA A 655 36.24 15.80 -28.42
CA ALA A 655 36.71 15.21 -29.67
C ALA A 655 38.12 14.60 -29.53
N ARG A 656 39.01 15.23 -28.75
CA ARG A 656 40.37 14.75 -28.53
C ARG A 656 40.40 13.43 -27.75
N PHE A 657 39.59 13.31 -26.70
CA PHE A 657 39.61 12.15 -25.80
C PHE A 657 38.46 11.17 -26.00
N GLY A 658 37.49 11.49 -26.87
CA GLY A 658 36.26 10.73 -27.08
C GLY A 658 36.47 9.31 -27.59
N ASN A 659 37.64 9.03 -28.20
CA ASN A 659 38.04 7.69 -28.61
C ASN A 659 38.57 6.84 -27.44
N SER A 660 39.06 7.48 -26.37
CA SER A 660 39.64 6.80 -25.20
C SER A 660 38.62 6.63 -24.07
N ILE A 661 37.79 7.66 -23.83
CA ILE A 661 36.77 7.64 -22.80
C ILE A 661 35.49 8.36 -23.27
N ARG A 662 34.34 7.88 -22.81
CA ARG A 662 33.05 8.50 -23.14
C ARG A 662 32.86 9.78 -22.33
N LEU A 663 33.07 10.93 -22.96
CA LEU A 663 32.93 12.26 -22.36
C LEU A 663 31.73 13.01 -22.93
N THR A 664 31.11 13.84 -22.09
CA THR A 664 30.13 14.83 -22.52
C THR A 664 30.69 16.25 -22.37
N THR A 665 30.25 17.17 -23.23
CA THR A 665 30.65 18.58 -23.16
C THR A 665 30.29 19.22 -21.82
N GLY A 666 29.16 18.82 -21.22
CA GLY A 666 28.73 19.26 -19.90
C GLY A 666 29.61 18.76 -18.75
N GLN A 667 30.14 17.53 -18.82
CA GLN A 667 31.12 17.03 -17.84
C GLN A 667 32.45 17.80 -17.94
N VAL A 668 32.98 17.96 -19.16
CA VAL A 668 34.23 18.70 -19.39
C VAL A 668 34.09 20.15 -18.91
N GLY A 669 32.99 20.82 -19.23
CA GLY A 669 32.77 22.21 -18.80
C GLY A 669 32.71 22.37 -17.27
N ARG A 670 32.18 21.38 -16.53
CA ARG A 670 32.18 21.40 -15.07
C ARG A 670 33.60 21.22 -14.50
N ILE A 671 34.32 20.21 -14.97
CA ILE A 671 35.69 19.93 -14.52
C ILE A 671 36.62 21.12 -14.80
N MET A 672 36.55 21.72 -15.99
CA MET A 672 37.36 22.90 -16.33
C MET A 672 37.07 24.08 -15.39
N LYS A 673 35.81 24.26 -14.99
CA LYS A 673 35.41 25.30 -14.02
C LYS A 673 35.98 25.01 -12.62
N GLU A 674 35.87 23.77 -12.16
CA GLU A 674 36.36 23.33 -10.84
C GLU A 674 37.88 23.41 -10.72
N LEU A 675 38.60 23.04 -11.78
CA LEU A 675 40.04 23.22 -11.89
C LEU A 675 40.42 24.71 -12.01
N GLY A 676 39.45 25.62 -12.14
CA GLY A 676 39.65 27.06 -12.17
C GLY A 676 40.28 27.58 -13.46
N PHE A 677 40.00 26.95 -14.60
CA PHE A 677 40.33 27.52 -15.91
C PHE A 677 39.43 28.71 -16.22
N GLU A 678 39.96 29.70 -16.92
CA GLU A 678 39.20 30.88 -17.31
C GLU A 678 38.21 30.54 -18.45
N ASN A 679 36.95 30.93 -18.27
CA ASN A 679 35.88 30.74 -19.26
C ASN A 679 35.54 32.08 -19.93
N LEU A 680 35.68 32.16 -21.26
CA LEU A 680 35.17 33.25 -22.07
C LEU A 680 33.84 32.87 -22.73
N HIS A 681 32.77 33.55 -22.29
CA HIS A 681 31.46 33.47 -22.92
C HIS A 681 31.38 34.44 -24.10
N THR A 682 31.03 33.94 -25.29
CA THR A 682 30.83 34.75 -26.50
C THR A 682 29.48 34.45 -27.12
N ARG A 683 29.01 35.31 -28.04
CA ARG A 683 27.78 35.08 -28.83
C ARG A 683 27.78 33.74 -29.59
N ASN A 684 28.96 33.21 -29.89
CA ASN A 684 29.15 32.02 -30.72
C ASN A 684 29.56 30.77 -29.90
N GLY A 685 29.64 30.86 -28.57
CA GLY A 685 29.95 29.72 -27.70
C GLY A 685 30.85 30.05 -26.52
N ASN A 686 31.16 29.01 -25.74
CA ASN A 686 32.02 29.06 -24.56
C ASN A 686 33.43 28.54 -24.90
N PHE A 687 34.44 29.34 -24.60
CA PHE A 687 35.85 29.00 -24.79
C PHE A 687 36.57 28.94 -23.44
N TRP A 688 37.51 28.01 -23.30
CA TRP A 688 38.38 27.87 -22.15
C TRP A 688 39.80 28.25 -22.53
N LEU A 689 40.44 29.09 -21.73
CA LEU A 689 41.84 29.47 -21.93
C LEU A 689 42.77 28.42 -21.30
N VAL A 690 43.58 27.75 -22.12
CA VAL A 690 44.47 26.66 -21.69
C VAL A 690 45.87 26.79 -22.29
N ALA A 691 46.88 26.23 -21.64
CA ALA A 691 48.18 25.91 -22.24
C ALA A 691 48.28 24.38 -22.38
N GLU A 692 48.71 23.89 -23.54
CA GLU A 692 48.92 22.45 -23.77
C GLU A 692 50.26 22.02 -23.21
N ARG A 693 50.27 20.93 -22.43
CA ARG A 693 51.49 20.30 -21.97
C ARG A 693 52.18 19.60 -23.13
N THR A 694 53.50 19.74 -23.21
CA THR A 694 54.37 19.03 -24.14
C THR A 694 54.49 17.56 -23.76
N THR A 695 54.91 16.71 -24.70
CA THR A 695 55.10 15.27 -24.45
C THR A 695 56.05 15.00 -23.28
N ASP A 696 57.09 15.81 -23.13
CA ASP A 696 58.06 15.71 -22.04
C ASP A 696 57.44 16.08 -20.69
N GLU A 697 56.67 17.19 -20.62
CA GLU A 697 55.94 17.61 -19.43
C GLU A 697 54.88 16.59 -18.98
N ILE A 698 54.22 15.91 -19.92
CA ILE A 698 53.23 14.87 -19.62
C ILE A 698 53.89 13.68 -18.90
N THR A 699 55.13 13.33 -19.26
CA THR A 699 55.84 12.18 -18.69
C THR A 699 56.64 12.49 -17.43
N THR A 700 57.03 13.74 -17.21
CA THR A 700 57.98 14.11 -16.15
C THR A 700 57.38 14.97 -15.04
N ILE A 701 56.23 15.64 -15.26
CA ILE A 701 55.68 16.62 -14.31
C ILE A 701 54.31 16.17 -13.80
N LEU A 702 54.23 15.85 -12.51
CA LEU A 702 52.95 15.62 -11.81
C LEU A 702 52.06 16.87 -11.94
N PRO A 703 50.79 16.72 -12.37
CA PRO A 703 49.96 17.87 -12.71
C PRO A 703 49.72 18.87 -11.58
N GLU A 704 49.75 18.42 -10.33
CA GLU A 704 49.78 19.22 -9.11
C GLU A 704 50.65 18.50 -8.06
N PRO A 705 51.48 19.20 -7.26
CA PRO A 705 52.07 18.61 -6.07
C PRO A 705 50.95 18.27 -5.07
N GLN A 706 51.13 17.20 -4.28
CA GLN A 706 50.29 16.97 -3.09
C GLN A 706 50.29 18.27 -2.27
N GLU A 707 49.12 18.76 -1.84
CA GLU A 707 49.05 19.77 -0.78
C GLU A 707 49.82 19.15 0.42
N GLU A 708 51.09 19.54 0.59
CA GLU A 708 51.84 19.20 1.79
C GLU A 708 50.97 19.61 2.98
N GLU A 709 50.72 18.64 3.87
CA GLU A 709 50.22 18.94 5.20
C GLU A 709 51.05 20.10 5.74
N LYS A 710 50.45 21.30 5.81
CA LYS A 710 50.91 22.32 6.73
C LYS A 710 50.65 21.79 8.14
N ASN A 711 51.44 20.80 8.56
CA ASN A 711 51.74 20.56 9.95
C ASN A 711 52.60 21.74 10.39
N GLY A 712 51.92 22.84 10.73
CA GLY A 712 52.51 23.92 11.48
C GLY A 712 52.88 23.40 12.87
N GLY A 713 54.15 23.55 13.21
CA GLY A 713 54.61 23.50 14.60
C GLY A 713 54.20 24.73 15.40
#